data_AF-A0A8T3QS60-F1
#
_entry.id   AF-A0A8T3QS60-F1
#
_cell.length_a   1.000
_cell.length_b   1.000
_cell.length_c   1.000
_cell.angle_alpha   90.00
_cell.angle_beta   90.00
_cell.angle_gamma   90.00
#
_symmetry.space_group_name_H-M   'P 1'
#
loop_
_entity.id
_entity.type
_entity.pdbx_description
1 polymer ?
#
loop_
_entity_poly.entity_id
_entity_poly.type
_entity_poly.pdbx_seq_one_letter_code
_entity_poly.pdbx_strand_id
1 'polypeptide(L)'
;MAQRPDAPPINDAIASDPFGSGQPTVSASATPAGSAEPAGPAASPVTAAAAASATPVRPGLAGDVLFVEPRLVKIEQATDLGSVQVLKHGNLYLLTDPFGDIHPDSRGLGLYHADTRILSCCVLRVGGGRPVLLQGSMGANFHGSIQLTNPSADRNQDAKVHPTEAAAGRTIGISRDRLIGVDGMEERVRIVNHAERELDFSVELALGADSADIFEVRGYPRPERGTLLPIALTATRATFRYDGLDGIRRSTHIAFFDAAQDFGPIDGRSQDALGQGGSVRYAWDIQLAPGDRRDLRWTIWSDSVRVGPGRTGGDTTPYTAERTILAGTAAGTTTQTPSDSVPLFPEPPRVSADDGATSYHAWSRGTTSISTDHELFNLTLGRSLADLRLLINDGPGPDQRYVAAGVPWFTTLFGRDALIASLQSLAFRPQIAVETLAVLAAYQATEVDDWRDAEPGKILHELRMGEMAGAGELPHTPYYGSVDSTPLWLIVFGATFDWTGDREFLDRFWPNAIAALEWIDRWGDKDGDGFVEYERRSSRGLLNQGWKDSGDAIRDRNGHGPTMPVALAEVQGYVYDAKRRMAGLATVRGDTAMRDRLLAEAETLRTRFEEAFWVEDQRYYAMALDGQKRHLDAIGSNAGQCLWSGIASPSRARDVADRLMSPAMFSGWGIRTYAEGQPGYNPIGYHTGSVWPHDTSLIAAGMKRYGFDEESNRLVGHVFQAAQHFDQYRLPELFCGFDRDESVLPVPYPVACSPQAWAAGASFLFLETMLGLRPHASSGELELHHPNLPDWIGKVTLNNLRIGDASVDLLFHRWRGTTSAEVLRKVGDLSVTIRL
;
A
#
# COMPACT_ATOMS: atom_id res chain seq x y z
N MET A 1 30.35 52.92 19.57
CA MET A 1 30.05 53.01 21.02
C MET A 1 28.93 52.00 21.29
N ALA A 2 29.30 50.74 21.59
CA ALA A 2 29.00 50.00 22.85
C ALA A 2 27.58 49.39 22.85
N GLN A 3 27.29 48.12 23.20
CA GLN A 3 28.02 46.93 23.67
C GLN A 3 27.07 45.70 23.47
N ARG A 4 27.67 44.51 23.35
CA ARG A 4 27.17 43.10 23.17
C ARG A 4 26.25 42.55 24.32
N PRO A 5 25.71 41.28 24.34
CA PRO A 5 26.17 40.04 23.66
C PRO A 5 25.16 38.94 23.16
N ASP A 6 25.65 38.18 22.17
CA ASP A 6 25.69 36.71 21.92
C ASP A 6 24.55 35.74 22.29
N ALA A 7 24.03 35.01 21.28
CA ALA A 7 23.71 33.57 21.29
C ALA A 7 23.84 32.98 19.86
N PRO A 8 24.32 31.73 19.69
CA PRO A 8 24.75 31.17 18.39
C PRO A 8 23.58 30.67 17.51
N PRO A 9 23.75 30.58 16.18
CA PRO A 9 22.76 29.96 15.31
C PRO A 9 22.76 28.43 15.51
N ILE A 10 21.59 27.88 15.81
CA ILE A 10 21.32 26.45 15.74
C ILE A 10 21.13 26.11 14.26
N ASN A 11 21.93 25.15 13.76
CA ASN A 11 21.80 24.61 12.42
C ASN A 11 20.45 23.90 12.27
N ASP A 12 19.53 24.50 11.52
CA ASP A 12 18.39 23.82 10.93
C ASP A 12 18.85 23.00 9.72
N ALA A 13 19.09 21.72 9.94
CA ALA A 13 19.10 20.71 8.90
C ALA A 13 18.80 19.38 9.54
N ILE A 14 17.59 18.86 9.34
CA ILE A 14 17.19 17.46 9.14
C ILE A 14 15.66 17.49 9.03
N ALA A 15 15.17 17.57 7.80
CA ALA A 15 13.82 17.21 7.42
C ALA A 15 13.78 17.11 5.90
N SER A 16 14.14 15.95 5.36
CA SER A 16 13.84 15.63 3.97
C SER A 16 14.06 14.14 3.70
N ASP A 17 12.98 13.53 3.20
CA ASP A 17 12.98 12.48 2.18
C ASP A 17 13.64 11.13 2.54
N PRO A 18 12.86 10.04 2.72
CA PRO A 18 13.45 8.70 2.85
C PRO A 18 14.11 8.22 1.54
N PHE A 19 14.02 8.92 0.41
CA PHE A 19 14.61 8.52 -0.87
C PHE A 19 15.53 9.60 -1.49
N GLY A 20 16.48 10.12 -0.70
CA GLY A 20 17.50 11.05 -1.19
C GLY A 20 18.58 10.38 -2.06
N SER A 21 18.61 10.72 -3.35
CA SER A 21 19.68 10.37 -4.28
C SER A 21 20.87 11.35 -4.15
N GLY A 22 22.06 10.82 -3.85
CA GLY A 22 23.30 11.59 -3.84
C GLY A 22 24.47 10.77 -4.40
N GLN A 23 24.91 11.07 -5.63
CA GLN A 23 26.20 10.61 -6.15
C GLN A 23 27.24 11.73 -6.04
N PRO A 24 28.50 11.43 -5.67
CA PRO A 24 29.56 12.42 -5.61
C PRO A 24 30.20 12.63 -6.99
N THR A 25 30.39 13.90 -7.35
CA THR A 25 31.14 14.33 -8.52
C THR A 25 32.64 14.13 -8.31
N VAL A 26 33.26 13.34 -9.19
CA VAL A 26 34.72 13.21 -9.29
C VAL A 26 35.24 14.33 -10.19
N SER A 27 36.03 15.25 -9.64
CA SER A 27 36.83 16.18 -10.45
C SER A 27 38.30 15.77 -10.42
N ALA A 28 38.85 15.53 -11.60
CA ALA A 28 40.25 15.25 -11.84
C ALA A 28 41.04 16.56 -11.95
N SER A 29 42.20 16.64 -11.30
CA SER A 29 43.31 17.48 -11.77
C SER A 29 44.64 16.85 -11.37
N ALA A 30 45.57 16.87 -12.32
CA ALA A 30 46.82 16.14 -12.30
C ALA A 30 48.04 17.05 -12.06
N THR A 31 48.99 16.52 -11.27
CA THR A 31 50.48 16.65 -11.35
C THR A 31 51.19 17.98 -10.98
N PRO A 32 52.52 17.97 -10.66
CA PRO A 32 53.41 16.90 -10.15
C PRO A 32 54.46 17.30 -9.07
N ALA A 33 55.18 16.27 -8.58
CA ALA A 33 56.59 16.22 -8.17
C ALA A 33 57.06 16.68 -6.76
N GLY A 34 57.83 15.80 -6.11
CA GLY A 34 58.69 16.13 -4.95
C GLY A 34 59.14 14.92 -4.13
N SER A 35 60.25 14.29 -4.54
CA SER A 35 60.96 13.19 -3.87
C SER A 35 61.69 13.61 -2.58
N ALA A 36 61.69 12.77 -1.52
CA ALA A 36 62.88 12.38 -0.74
C ALA A 36 62.51 11.60 0.56
N GLU A 37 63.04 10.39 0.68
CA GLU A 37 63.42 9.71 1.95
C GLU A 37 64.95 9.91 2.17
N PRO A 38 65.63 9.54 3.29
CA PRO A 38 65.27 8.53 4.33
C PRO A 38 65.69 8.82 5.81
N ALA A 39 65.42 7.83 6.68
CA ALA A 39 66.14 7.38 7.90
C ALA A 39 65.62 7.79 9.31
N GLY A 40 65.35 6.76 10.15
CA GLY A 40 64.83 6.78 11.55
C GLY A 40 65.89 7.01 12.66
N PRO A 41 65.82 6.42 13.88
CA PRO A 41 64.78 5.58 14.51
C PRO A 41 64.43 5.93 16.01
N ALA A 42 63.53 5.12 16.59
CA ALA A 42 63.41 4.73 18.01
C ALA A 42 62.73 5.65 19.06
N ALA A 43 61.57 5.20 19.58
CA ALA A 43 61.36 4.87 21.00
C ALA A 43 60.03 4.11 21.20
N SER A 44 60.08 3.09 22.05
CA SER A 44 59.10 2.02 22.30
C SER A 44 58.04 2.37 23.38
N PRO A 45 57.04 1.49 23.63
CA PRO A 45 55.68 1.85 24.01
C PRO A 45 55.40 1.76 25.52
N VAL A 46 54.26 2.35 25.94
CA VAL A 46 53.65 2.08 27.25
C VAL A 46 52.49 1.09 27.06
N THR A 47 52.67 -0.07 27.68
CA THR A 47 51.74 -1.16 27.86
C THR A 47 50.59 -0.81 28.82
N ALA A 48 49.36 -1.24 28.51
CA ALA A 48 48.38 -1.63 29.51
C ALA A 48 47.57 -2.81 28.97
N ALA A 49 47.79 -3.97 29.58
CA ALA A 49 47.08 -5.21 29.30
C ALA A 49 45.68 -5.19 29.93
N ALA A 50 44.68 -5.61 29.16
CA ALA A 50 43.43 -6.16 29.69
C ALA A 50 43.15 -7.45 28.91
N ALA A 51 43.42 -8.59 29.57
CA ALA A 51 43.09 -9.90 29.07
C ALA A 51 41.57 -10.13 29.22
N ALA A 52 40.86 -10.27 28.11
CA ALA A 52 39.52 -10.82 28.08
C ALA A 52 39.60 -12.29 27.63
N SER A 53 39.65 -13.21 28.59
CA SER A 53 39.36 -14.62 28.35
C SER A 53 37.84 -14.79 28.23
N ALA A 54 37.31 -14.63 27.02
CA ALA A 54 35.93 -15.01 26.72
C ALA A 54 35.89 -16.53 26.45
N THR A 55 35.60 -17.30 27.48
CA THR A 55 35.19 -18.70 27.34
C THR A 55 33.85 -18.73 26.57
N PRO A 56 33.68 -19.55 25.51
CA PRO A 56 32.38 -19.68 24.87
C PRO A 56 31.43 -20.33 25.87
N VAL A 57 30.41 -19.57 26.31
CA VAL A 57 29.30 -20.11 27.09
C VAL A 57 28.57 -21.09 26.17
N ARG A 58 28.60 -22.39 26.51
CA ARG A 58 27.76 -23.38 25.82
C ARG A 58 26.29 -22.99 26.02
N PRO A 59 25.44 -23.06 24.98
CA PRO A 59 24.03 -22.76 25.14
C PRO A 59 23.43 -23.67 26.22
N GLY A 60 22.66 -23.06 27.12
CA GLY A 60 22.05 -23.76 28.24
C GLY A 60 20.89 -24.63 27.76
N LEU A 61 21.01 -25.94 27.92
CA LEU A 61 19.88 -26.86 27.81
C LEU A 61 19.09 -26.79 29.13
N ALA A 62 17.83 -26.37 29.06
CA ALA A 62 16.88 -26.49 30.16
C ALA A 62 15.77 -27.45 29.72
N GLY A 63 15.96 -28.75 30.01
CA GLY A 63 15.16 -29.81 29.39
C GLY A 63 15.53 -30.00 27.90
N ASP A 64 14.53 -30.29 27.06
CA ASP A 64 14.68 -30.48 25.59
C ASP A 64 14.72 -29.16 24.79
N VAL A 65 14.79 -28.00 25.48
CA VAL A 65 14.79 -26.67 24.86
C VAL A 65 16.20 -26.11 24.81
N LEU A 66 16.62 -25.73 23.60
CA LEU A 66 17.85 -25.00 23.34
C LEU A 66 17.55 -23.50 23.29
N PHE A 67 18.22 -22.72 24.16
CA PHE A 67 18.16 -21.27 24.10
C PHE A 67 19.36 -20.70 23.35
N VAL A 68 19.07 -19.84 22.38
CA VAL A 68 20.07 -19.13 21.57
C VAL A 68 19.97 -17.64 21.85
N GLU A 69 21.12 -17.02 22.11
CA GLU A 69 21.20 -15.56 22.31
C GLU A 69 20.82 -14.82 21.01
N PRO A 70 19.86 -13.88 21.06
CA PRO A 70 19.45 -13.14 19.88
C PRO A 70 20.51 -12.12 19.50
N ARG A 71 20.51 -11.68 18.24
CA ARG A 71 21.36 -10.57 17.78
C ARG A 71 20.55 -9.61 16.93
N LEU A 72 20.66 -8.32 17.23
CA LEU A 72 20.10 -7.26 16.39
C LEU A 72 20.93 -7.15 15.11
N VAL A 73 20.27 -7.27 13.96
CA VAL A 73 20.85 -6.95 12.65
C VAL A 73 20.52 -5.50 12.32
N LYS A 74 21.41 -4.84 11.59
CA LYS A 74 21.08 -3.57 10.96
C LYS A 74 19.90 -3.79 10.01
N ILE A 75 18.81 -3.07 10.21
CA ILE A 75 17.68 -3.09 9.26
C ILE A 75 18.16 -2.44 7.97
N GLU A 76 18.20 -3.22 6.89
CA GLU A 76 18.46 -2.70 5.56
C GLU A 76 17.23 -1.94 5.07
N GLN A 77 17.45 -0.69 4.67
CA GLN A 77 16.42 0.13 4.08
C GLN A 77 16.00 -0.46 2.73
N ALA A 78 14.70 -0.53 2.50
CA ALA A 78 14.16 -0.86 1.20
C ALA A 78 14.41 0.31 0.22
N THR A 79 15.11 0.04 -0.89
CA THR A 79 15.42 1.03 -1.94
C THR A 79 14.82 0.68 -3.30
N ASP A 80 14.44 -0.58 -3.50
CA ASP A 80 13.82 -1.08 -4.71
C ASP A 80 12.97 -2.31 -4.38
N LEU A 81 11.83 -2.51 -5.02
CA LEU A 81 11.06 -3.74 -4.86
C LEU A 81 11.54 -4.87 -5.78
N GLY A 82 12.27 -4.54 -6.85
CA GLY A 82 12.72 -5.52 -7.84
C GLY A 82 11.61 -6.48 -8.28
N SER A 83 11.94 -7.76 -8.44
CA SER A 83 10.94 -8.82 -8.63
C SER A 83 10.57 -9.44 -7.28
N VAL A 84 9.38 -9.12 -6.78
CA VAL A 84 8.81 -9.66 -5.52
C VAL A 84 7.52 -10.44 -5.76
N GLN A 85 7.32 -11.47 -4.97
CA GLN A 85 6.05 -12.19 -4.88
C GLN A 85 5.30 -11.77 -3.62
N VAL A 86 4.01 -11.48 -3.79
CA VAL A 86 3.09 -11.05 -2.73
C VAL A 86 2.05 -12.13 -2.49
N LEU A 87 1.91 -12.56 -1.23
CA LEU A 87 0.74 -13.27 -0.73
C LEU A 87 0.15 -12.48 0.43
N LYS A 88 -1.18 -12.43 0.57
CA LYS A 88 -1.83 -11.70 1.66
C LYS A 88 -3.22 -12.26 1.97
N HIS A 89 -3.55 -12.23 3.26
CA HIS A 89 -4.90 -12.46 3.76
C HIS A 89 -5.11 -11.62 5.03
N GLY A 90 -6.14 -10.77 5.06
CA GLY A 90 -6.37 -9.87 6.19
C GLY A 90 -5.13 -9.02 6.46
N ASN A 91 -4.68 -8.97 7.72
CA ASN A 91 -3.56 -8.15 8.15
C ASN A 91 -2.17 -8.83 8.02
N LEU A 92 -2.13 -10.08 7.53
CA LEU A 92 -0.90 -10.86 7.33
C LEU A 92 -0.51 -10.87 5.84
N TYR A 93 0.74 -10.49 5.53
CA TYR A 93 1.25 -10.53 4.16
C TYR A 93 2.72 -10.97 4.09
N LEU A 94 3.06 -11.66 3.00
CA LEU A 94 4.38 -12.23 2.73
C LEU A 94 4.96 -11.59 1.48
N LEU A 95 6.22 -11.17 1.59
CA LEU A 95 7.09 -10.73 0.52
C LEU A 95 8.28 -11.65 0.42
N THR A 96 8.42 -12.26 -0.75
CA THR A 96 9.55 -13.15 -1.07
C THR A 96 10.11 -12.80 -2.43
N ASP A 97 11.33 -13.23 -2.70
CA ASP A 97 11.83 -13.23 -4.06
C ASP A 97 11.16 -14.33 -4.91
N PRO A 98 11.46 -14.45 -6.22
CA PRO A 98 10.80 -15.42 -7.09
C PRO A 98 11.03 -16.90 -6.71
N PHE A 99 12.02 -17.20 -5.88
CA PHE A 99 12.32 -18.56 -5.38
C PHE A 99 11.57 -18.88 -4.08
N GLY A 100 10.88 -17.88 -3.52
CA GLY A 100 10.14 -17.97 -2.27
C GLY A 100 10.98 -17.71 -1.02
N ASP A 101 12.21 -17.23 -1.19
CA ASP A 101 13.11 -16.96 -0.07
C ASP A 101 12.91 -15.53 0.45
N ILE A 102 13.14 -15.37 1.76
CA ILE A 102 13.26 -14.07 2.43
C ILE A 102 14.74 -13.89 2.76
N HIS A 103 15.37 -12.94 2.07
CA HIS A 103 16.73 -12.50 2.32
C HIS A 103 16.70 -11.11 2.99
N PRO A 104 17.63 -10.83 3.93
CA PRO A 104 17.86 -9.47 4.39
C PRO A 104 18.58 -8.70 3.27
N ASP A 105 17.80 -8.02 2.44
CA ASP A 105 18.30 -7.18 1.35
C ASP A 105 17.47 -5.90 1.16
N SER A 106 17.84 -5.10 0.15
CA SER A 106 17.23 -3.80 -0.18
C SER A 106 15.78 -3.86 -0.69
N ARG A 107 15.14 -5.04 -0.71
CA ARG A 107 13.75 -5.19 -1.15
C ARG A 107 12.73 -5.18 -0.03
N GLY A 108 13.18 -5.22 1.23
CA GLY A 108 12.27 -5.31 2.37
C GLY A 108 11.45 -6.59 2.35
N LEU A 109 12.06 -7.72 2.00
CA LEU A 109 11.40 -9.02 2.07
C LEU A 109 11.03 -9.36 3.52
N GLY A 110 9.95 -10.14 3.70
CA GLY A 110 9.51 -10.54 5.03
C GLY A 110 8.10 -11.11 5.09
N LEU A 111 7.78 -11.73 6.22
CA LEU A 111 6.39 -11.95 6.64
C LEU A 111 6.04 -10.83 7.61
N TYR A 112 4.93 -10.14 7.35
CA TYR A 112 4.52 -8.94 8.07
C TYR A 112 3.12 -9.11 8.64
N HIS A 113 2.95 -8.66 9.88
CA HIS A 113 1.66 -8.61 10.54
C HIS A 113 1.52 -7.24 11.23
N ALA A 114 0.46 -6.50 10.89
CA ALA A 114 0.11 -5.21 11.51
C ALA A 114 1.32 -4.25 11.65
N ASP A 115 1.90 -3.83 10.52
CA ASP A 115 3.08 -2.95 10.42
C ASP A 115 4.41 -3.53 11.00
N THR A 116 4.44 -4.79 11.45
CA THR A 116 5.68 -5.40 12.00
C THR A 116 6.17 -6.55 11.12
N ARG A 117 7.48 -6.57 10.79
CA ARG A 117 8.14 -7.72 10.16
C ARG A 117 8.35 -8.83 11.19
N ILE A 118 7.49 -9.85 11.16
CA ILE A 118 7.56 -11.00 12.06
C ILE A 118 8.59 -12.05 11.60
N LEU A 119 8.91 -12.09 10.30
CA LEU A 119 9.99 -12.92 9.76
C LEU A 119 10.85 -12.13 8.79
N SER A 120 12.16 -12.08 9.05
CA SER A 120 13.15 -11.33 8.26
C SER A 120 14.12 -12.24 7.50
N CYS A 121 14.09 -13.54 7.75
CA CYS A 121 14.86 -14.55 7.04
C CYS A 121 14.07 -15.86 6.95
N CYS A 122 14.01 -16.43 5.75
CA CYS A 122 13.43 -17.74 5.45
C CYS A 122 14.07 -18.24 4.16
N VAL A 123 15.15 -19.02 4.26
CA VAL A 123 15.94 -19.46 3.09
C VAL A 123 16.02 -20.97 3.06
N LEU A 124 15.58 -21.56 1.94
CA LEU A 124 15.60 -23.00 1.71
C LEU A 124 16.87 -23.42 0.94
N ARG A 125 17.57 -24.43 1.45
CA ARG A 125 18.68 -25.11 0.75
C ARG A 125 18.41 -26.61 0.64
N VAL A 126 18.79 -27.19 -0.49
CA VAL A 126 18.68 -28.63 -0.77
C VAL A 126 20.02 -29.12 -1.30
N GLY A 127 20.62 -30.10 -0.63
CA GLY A 127 21.98 -30.57 -0.91
C GLY A 127 23.04 -29.48 -0.72
N GLY A 128 22.83 -28.58 0.26
CA GLY A 128 23.70 -27.43 0.54
C GLY A 128 23.58 -26.25 -0.43
N GLY A 129 22.87 -26.42 -1.55
CA GLY A 129 22.68 -25.38 -2.58
C GLY A 129 21.31 -24.72 -2.52
N ARG A 130 21.22 -23.50 -3.06
CA ARG A 130 19.94 -22.86 -3.35
C ARG A 130 19.25 -23.57 -4.53
N PRO A 131 17.96 -23.95 -4.43
CA PRO A 131 17.23 -24.50 -5.56
C PRO A 131 17.17 -23.55 -6.76
N VAL A 132 17.06 -24.12 -7.96
CA VAL A 132 16.92 -23.39 -9.23
C VAL A 132 15.44 -23.23 -9.56
N LEU A 133 15.02 -22.01 -9.89
CA LEU A 133 13.65 -21.70 -10.29
C LEU A 133 13.29 -22.29 -11.65
N LEU A 134 12.21 -23.08 -11.69
CA LEU A 134 11.59 -23.53 -12.94
C LEU A 134 10.38 -22.67 -13.29
N GLN A 135 9.51 -22.44 -12.31
CA GLN A 135 8.30 -21.64 -12.47
C GLN A 135 7.81 -21.16 -11.11
N GLY A 136 7.44 -19.87 -11.01
CA GLY A 136 6.60 -19.38 -9.91
C GLY A 136 5.15 -19.26 -10.38
N SER A 137 4.21 -19.89 -9.69
CA SER A 137 2.80 -19.52 -9.78
C SER A 137 2.57 -18.37 -8.80
N MET A 138 2.47 -17.17 -9.35
CA MET A 138 2.11 -15.97 -8.61
C MET A 138 0.61 -15.96 -8.40
N GLY A 139 0.12 -16.82 -7.49
CA GLY A 139 -1.24 -16.75 -7.00
C GLY A 139 -1.38 -15.50 -6.15
N ALA A 140 -1.53 -14.34 -6.79
CA ALA A 140 -1.56 -13.06 -6.11
C ALA A 140 -2.91 -12.88 -5.39
N ASN A 141 -3.01 -13.59 -4.26
CA ASN A 141 -4.08 -13.78 -3.29
C ASN A 141 -3.47 -14.44 -2.04
N PHE A 142 -4.12 -15.47 -1.49
CA PHE A 142 -3.74 -16.16 -0.25
C PHE A 142 -2.97 -17.49 -0.46
N HIS A 143 -2.74 -17.91 -1.70
CA HIS A 143 -2.08 -19.19 -2.04
C HIS A 143 -1.10 -19.00 -3.19
N GLY A 144 0.14 -19.47 -3.05
CA GLY A 144 1.13 -19.51 -4.13
C GLY A 144 1.85 -20.87 -4.20
N SER A 145 2.29 -21.25 -5.40
CA SER A 145 3.07 -22.47 -5.64
C SER A 145 4.32 -22.15 -6.44
N ILE A 146 5.47 -22.72 -6.09
CA ILE A 146 6.74 -22.53 -6.81
C ILE A 146 7.32 -23.90 -7.16
N GLN A 147 7.71 -24.08 -8.43
CA GLN A 147 8.41 -25.25 -8.93
C GLN A 147 9.90 -24.94 -9.07
N LEU A 148 10.72 -25.80 -8.47
CA LEU A 148 12.16 -25.66 -8.31
C LEU A 148 12.86 -27.00 -8.62
N THR A 149 14.19 -26.98 -8.80
CA THR A 149 15.02 -28.18 -8.92
C THR A 149 16.41 -27.99 -8.31
N ASN A 150 17.18 -29.07 -8.10
CA ASN A 150 18.55 -28.95 -7.62
C ASN A 150 19.49 -28.39 -8.71
N PRO A 151 20.50 -27.57 -8.33
CA PRO A 151 21.49 -27.06 -9.28
C PRO A 151 22.29 -28.20 -9.92
N SER A 152 22.89 -27.92 -11.09
CA SER A 152 23.86 -28.83 -11.71
C SER A 152 25.16 -28.81 -10.92
N ALA A 153 25.62 -29.98 -10.49
CA ALA A 153 26.82 -30.10 -9.67
C ALA A 153 28.13 -29.83 -10.47
N ASP A 154 28.14 -29.99 -11.80
CA ASP A 154 29.32 -29.68 -12.63
C ASP A 154 28.99 -28.87 -13.90
N ARG A 155 29.90 -27.94 -14.28
CA ARG A 155 29.93 -27.19 -15.55
C ARG A 155 30.99 -27.72 -16.53
N ASN A 156 31.78 -28.71 -16.12
CA ASN A 156 32.78 -29.36 -16.97
C ASN A 156 32.10 -30.14 -18.11
N GLN A 157 32.55 -29.90 -19.34
CA GLN A 157 31.98 -30.50 -20.53
C GLN A 157 32.26 -32.02 -20.61
N ASP A 158 33.35 -32.47 -19.96
CA ASP A 158 33.74 -33.89 -19.88
C ASP A 158 32.94 -34.68 -18.83
N ALA A 159 32.38 -34.01 -17.82
CA ALA A 159 31.52 -34.62 -16.80
C ALA A 159 30.11 -34.95 -17.30
N LYS A 160 29.72 -34.44 -18.48
CA LYS A 160 28.47 -34.80 -19.17
C LYS A 160 28.39 -36.28 -19.56
N VAL A 161 29.52 -37.00 -19.57
CA VAL A 161 29.63 -38.39 -20.05
C VAL A 161 29.61 -39.41 -18.90
N HIS A 162 29.91 -39.00 -17.66
CA HIS A 162 29.95 -39.90 -16.49
C HIS A 162 29.44 -39.22 -15.21
N PRO A 163 28.15 -39.35 -14.86
CA PRO A 163 27.62 -38.81 -13.61
C PRO A 163 28.02 -39.73 -12.45
N THR A 164 29.26 -39.65 -11.98
CA THR A 164 29.70 -40.28 -10.72
C THR A 164 29.38 -39.44 -9.47
N GLU A 165 28.69 -38.30 -9.62
CA GLU A 165 28.36 -37.41 -8.51
C GLU A 165 27.10 -37.82 -7.74
N ALA A 166 27.10 -37.55 -6.42
CA ALA A 166 26.10 -37.92 -5.43
C ALA A 166 24.66 -37.43 -5.74
N ALA A 167 24.48 -36.41 -6.58
CA ALA A 167 23.23 -36.14 -7.29
C ALA A 167 23.54 -35.46 -8.64
N ALA A 168 23.10 -36.03 -9.76
CA ALA A 168 23.19 -35.34 -11.04
C ALA A 168 22.31 -34.07 -11.01
N GLY A 169 22.70 -33.04 -11.76
CA GLY A 169 21.91 -31.81 -11.85
C GLY A 169 20.50 -32.06 -12.36
N ARG A 170 19.51 -31.35 -11.82
CA ARG A 170 18.10 -31.38 -12.27
C ARG A 170 17.42 -32.75 -12.16
N THR A 171 17.83 -33.57 -11.18
CA THR A 171 17.19 -34.86 -10.90
C THR A 171 16.30 -34.83 -9.66
N ILE A 172 16.24 -33.72 -8.93
CA ILE A 172 15.35 -33.54 -7.79
C ILE A 172 14.27 -32.54 -8.19
N GLY A 173 13.01 -32.97 -8.15
CA GLY A 173 11.86 -32.09 -8.29
C GLY A 173 11.51 -31.49 -6.92
N ILE A 174 11.35 -30.17 -6.84
CA ILE A 174 11.05 -29.47 -5.60
C ILE A 174 9.83 -28.57 -5.83
N SER A 175 8.78 -28.69 -5.01
CA SER A 175 7.65 -27.76 -5.05
C SER A 175 7.42 -27.12 -3.68
N ARG A 176 7.24 -25.79 -3.66
CA ARG A 176 6.86 -25.02 -2.47
C ARG A 176 5.41 -24.58 -2.62
N ASP A 177 4.51 -25.09 -1.79
CA ASP A 177 3.11 -24.67 -1.72
C ASP A 177 2.88 -23.86 -0.44
N ARG A 178 2.40 -22.62 -0.57
CA ARG A 178 2.32 -21.64 0.51
C ARG A 178 0.92 -21.08 0.66
N LEU A 179 0.36 -21.18 1.86
CA LEU A 179 -0.98 -20.70 2.21
C LEU A 179 -0.88 -19.63 3.30
N ILE A 180 -1.54 -18.50 3.10
CA ILE A 180 -1.72 -17.47 4.12
C ILE A 180 -3.17 -17.49 4.57
N GLY A 181 -3.38 -17.78 5.85
CA GLY A 181 -4.64 -17.60 6.56
C GLY A 181 -4.68 -16.26 7.30
N VAL A 182 -5.75 -16.05 8.06
CA VAL A 182 -5.90 -14.87 8.92
C VAL A 182 -4.85 -14.89 10.05
N ASP A 183 -4.64 -16.04 10.68
CA ASP A 183 -3.82 -16.17 11.89
C ASP A 183 -2.40 -16.67 11.64
N GLY A 184 -2.04 -17.05 10.41
CA GLY A 184 -0.74 -17.63 10.13
C GLY A 184 -0.53 -18.09 8.69
N MET A 185 0.69 -18.50 8.41
CA MET A 185 1.13 -19.02 7.12
C MET A 185 1.52 -20.49 7.26
N GLU A 186 1.03 -21.36 6.38
CA GLU A 186 1.54 -22.73 6.21
C GLU A 186 2.37 -22.81 4.93
N GLU A 187 3.49 -23.53 5.00
CA GLU A 187 4.29 -23.88 3.84
C GLU A 187 4.59 -25.37 3.82
N ARG A 188 4.47 -25.95 2.62
CA ARG A 188 4.82 -27.34 2.32
C ARG A 188 5.88 -27.38 1.23
N VAL A 189 6.98 -28.07 1.52
CA VAL A 189 8.03 -28.37 0.54
C VAL A 189 7.98 -29.84 0.20
N ARG A 190 7.59 -30.14 -1.04
CA ARG A 190 7.64 -31.51 -1.59
C ARG A 190 8.91 -31.69 -2.39
N ILE A 191 9.57 -32.82 -2.15
CA ILE A 191 10.81 -33.20 -2.81
C ILE A 191 10.61 -34.58 -3.43
N VAL A 192 10.92 -34.72 -4.71
CA VAL A 192 10.77 -35.96 -5.48
C VAL A 192 12.11 -36.32 -6.11
N ASN A 193 12.53 -37.58 -5.96
CA ASN A 193 13.71 -38.09 -6.64
C ASN A 193 13.35 -38.59 -8.05
N HIS A 194 13.86 -37.93 -9.08
CA HIS A 194 13.74 -38.32 -10.49
C HIS A 194 15.02 -38.98 -11.05
N ALA A 195 16.04 -39.21 -10.23
CA ALA A 195 17.23 -39.97 -10.62
C ALA A 195 16.93 -41.48 -10.68
N GLU A 196 17.78 -42.22 -11.41
CA GLU A 196 17.70 -43.68 -11.52
C GLU A 196 18.23 -44.43 -10.28
N ARG A 197 18.74 -43.70 -9.28
CA ARG A 197 19.32 -44.26 -8.05
C ARG A 197 18.84 -43.52 -6.81
N GLU A 198 19.01 -44.18 -5.66
CA GLU A 198 18.76 -43.57 -4.36
C GLU A 198 19.70 -42.37 -4.14
N LEU A 199 19.15 -41.31 -3.55
CA LEU A 199 19.85 -40.07 -3.24
C LEU A 199 19.82 -39.82 -1.74
N ASP A 200 20.97 -39.43 -1.20
CA ASP A 200 21.17 -38.98 0.17
C ASP A 200 21.57 -37.51 0.16
N PHE A 201 20.78 -36.65 0.81
CA PHE A 201 21.07 -35.21 0.87
C PHE A 201 20.38 -34.55 2.07
N SER A 202 20.87 -33.37 2.46
CA SER A 202 20.25 -32.53 3.49
C SER A 202 19.28 -31.53 2.88
N VAL A 203 18.21 -31.22 3.61
CA VAL A 203 17.37 -30.05 3.40
C VAL A 203 17.56 -29.13 4.59
N GLU A 204 17.86 -27.87 4.34
CA GLU A 204 18.12 -26.89 5.39
C GLU A 204 17.19 -25.69 5.24
N LEU A 205 16.65 -25.22 6.36
CA LEU A 205 15.85 -24.01 6.44
C LEU A 205 16.50 -23.04 7.43
N ALA A 206 16.90 -21.87 6.94
CA ALA A 206 17.41 -20.78 7.77
C ALA A 206 16.26 -19.83 8.12
N LEU A 207 16.11 -19.52 9.41
CA LEU A 207 15.03 -18.68 9.94
C LEU A 207 15.59 -17.52 10.77
N GLY A 208 14.97 -16.35 10.67
CA GLY A 208 15.29 -15.20 11.50
C GLY A 208 14.12 -14.22 11.60
N ALA A 209 14.02 -13.54 12.74
CA ALA A 209 13.06 -12.49 13.01
C ALA A 209 13.77 -11.30 13.65
N ASP A 210 13.41 -10.09 13.24
CA ASP A 210 13.98 -8.85 13.77
C ASP A 210 12.93 -7.94 14.44
N SER A 211 11.63 -8.24 14.26
CA SER A 211 10.51 -7.42 14.74
C SER A 211 10.60 -5.97 14.27
N ALA A 212 11.16 -5.72 13.09
CA ALA A 212 11.29 -4.37 12.55
C ALA A 212 9.92 -3.75 12.27
N ASP A 213 9.74 -2.51 12.69
CA ASP A 213 8.58 -1.72 12.29
C ASP A 213 8.67 -1.36 10.78
N ILE A 214 7.54 -1.27 10.08
CA ILE A 214 7.49 -0.92 8.66
C ILE A 214 8.18 0.41 8.35
N PHE A 215 8.16 1.37 9.28
CA PHE A 215 8.87 2.64 9.12
C PHE A 215 10.40 2.43 9.15
N GLU A 216 10.92 1.53 10.01
CA GLU A 216 12.35 1.17 10.00
C GLU A 216 12.75 0.53 8.67
N VAL A 217 11.94 -0.39 8.15
CA VAL A 217 12.18 -1.03 6.84
C VAL A 217 12.20 -0.01 5.70
N ARG A 218 11.37 1.03 5.80
CA ARG A 218 11.34 2.16 4.85
C ARG A 218 12.49 3.16 5.04
N GLY A 219 13.36 2.95 6.02
CA GLY A 219 14.54 3.79 6.27
C GLY A 219 14.33 4.93 7.26
N TYR A 220 13.22 4.94 8.01
CA TYR A 220 13.05 5.95 9.06
C TYR A 220 14.11 5.76 10.14
N PRO A 221 14.87 6.82 10.49
CA PRO A 221 15.84 6.72 11.57
C PRO A 221 15.14 6.42 12.89
N ARG A 222 15.50 5.29 13.51
CA ARG A 222 14.99 4.89 14.82
C ARG A 222 16.15 4.80 15.82
N PRO A 223 16.25 5.74 16.79
CA PRO A 223 17.40 5.82 17.69
C PRO A 223 17.53 4.63 18.67
N GLU A 224 16.39 4.06 19.07
CA GLU A 224 16.30 3.04 20.10
C GLU A 224 15.31 1.95 19.66
N ARG A 225 15.58 0.71 20.05
CA ARG A 225 14.66 -0.42 19.88
C ARG A 225 14.41 -1.07 21.23
N GLY A 226 13.34 -1.84 21.30
CA GLY A 226 13.05 -2.73 22.41
C GLY A 226 14.06 -3.86 22.57
N THR A 227 13.73 -4.84 23.42
CA THR A 227 14.65 -5.90 23.81
C THR A 227 14.30 -7.21 23.11
N LEU A 228 15.25 -7.77 22.34
CA LEU A 228 15.15 -9.15 21.85
C LEU A 228 15.36 -10.12 23.03
N LEU A 229 14.51 -11.14 23.14
CA LEU A 229 14.62 -12.19 24.15
C LEU A 229 15.30 -13.44 23.59
N PRO A 230 15.84 -14.34 24.44
CA PRO A 230 16.41 -15.61 24.01
C PRO A 230 15.49 -16.40 23.08
N ILE A 231 16.03 -16.84 21.95
CA ILE A 231 15.34 -17.66 20.96
C ILE A 231 15.24 -19.08 21.50
N ALA A 232 14.03 -19.60 21.58
CA ALA A 232 13.78 -20.95 22.10
C ALA A 232 13.57 -21.94 20.95
N LEU A 233 14.32 -23.04 20.97
CA LEU A 233 14.30 -24.07 19.93
C LEU A 233 14.08 -25.46 20.51
N THR A 234 13.34 -26.30 19.77
CA THR A 234 13.31 -27.76 19.90
C THR A 234 13.41 -28.36 18.50
N ALA A 235 13.45 -29.70 18.36
CA ALA A 235 13.46 -30.33 17.05
C ALA A 235 12.22 -30.01 16.18
N THR A 236 11.12 -29.50 16.76
CA THR A 236 9.85 -29.24 16.07
C THR A 236 9.29 -27.84 16.28
N ARG A 237 9.98 -26.95 17.01
CA ARG A 237 9.47 -25.63 17.37
C ARG A 237 10.56 -24.57 17.42
N ALA A 238 10.28 -23.37 16.91
CA ALA A 238 11.08 -22.17 17.15
C ALA A 238 10.21 -21.01 17.61
N THR A 239 10.70 -20.24 18.58
CA THR A 239 10.02 -19.03 19.09
C THR A 239 11.00 -17.87 19.20
N PHE A 240 10.70 -16.78 18.49
CA PHE A 240 11.36 -15.48 18.58
C PHE A 240 10.48 -14.52 19.39
N ARG A 241 11.05 -13.73 20.29
CA ARG A 241 10.29 -12.76 21.09
C ARG A 241 11.01 -11.43 21.22
N TYR A 242 10.22 -10.37 21.24
CA TYR A 242 10.70 -9.00 21.31
C TYR A 242 9.78 -8.18 22.21
N ASP A 243 10.35 -7.53 23.23
CA ASP A 243 9.65 -6.60 24.11
C ASP A 243 9.81 -5.19 23.55
N GLY A 244 8.75 -4.66 22.94
CA GLY A 244 8.73 -3.33 22.33
C GLY A 244 8.70 -2.17 23.33
N LEU A 245 9.10 -0.99 22.87
CA LEU A 245 9.06 0.27 23.62
C LEU A 245 7.63 0.72 23.96
N ASP A 246 6.65 0.21 23.22
CA ASP A 246 5.21 0.35 23.48
C ASP A 246 4.70 -0.57 24.61
N GLY A 247 5.58 -1.36 25.23
CA GLY A 247 5.23 -2.29 26.30
C GLY A 247 4.49 -3.55 25.80
N ILE A 248 4.52 -3.81 24.50
CA ILE A 248 3.95 -5.00 23.87
C ILE A 248 5.06 -5.99 23.54
N ARG A 249 4.94 -7.20 24.09
CA ARG A 249 5.74 -8.36 23.68
C ARG A 249 5.16 -8.92 22.40
N ARG A 250 5.96 -8.98 21.35
CA ARG A 250 5.64 -9.59 20.07
C ARG A 250 6.35 -10.94 19.97
N SER A 251 5.61 -11.98 19.65
CA SER A 251 6.15 -13.34 19.50
C SER A 251 5.95 -13.83 18.08
N THR A 252 6.97 -14.47 17.51
CA THR A 252 6.85 -15.22 16.24
C THR A 252 7.13 -16.68 16.52
N HIS A 253 6.20 -17.54 16.11
CA HIS A 253 6.21 -18.97 16.37
C HIS A 253 6.29 -19.75 15.07
N ILE A 254 7.08 -20.82 15.09
CA ILE A 254 7.19 -21.77 14.00
C ILE A 254 7.00 -23.18 14.55
N ALA A 255 6.14 -23.96 13.89
CA ALA A 255 5.90 -25.36 14.18
C ALA A 255 6.22 -26.23 12.97
N PHE A 256 7.16 -27.16 13.13
CA PHE A 256 7.46 -28.20 12.15
C PHE A 256 6.64 -29.45 12.44
N PHE A 257 6.14 -30.10 11.40
CA PHE A 257 5.41 -31.36 11.51
C PHE A 257 6.34 -32.59 11.47
N ASP A 258 7.59 -32.37 11.09
CA ASP A 258 8.66 -33.36 11.08
C ASP A 258 9.81 -32.87 11.97
N ALA A 259 10.26 -33.71 12.90
CA ALA A 259 11.39 -33.38 13.76
C ALA A 259 12.67 -33.25 12.92
N ALA A 260 13.37 -32.12 13.05
CA ALA A 260 14.69 -31.95 12.48
C ALA A 260 15.71 -32.80 13.23
N GLN A 261 16.65 -33.39 12.49
CA GLN A 261 17.77 -34.16 13.03
C GLN A 261 18.82 -33.23 13.63
N ASP A 262 18.93 -32.01 13.12
CA ASP A 262 19.89 -31.00 13.58
C ASP A 262 19.26 -29.60 13.55
N PHE A 263 19.48 -28.84 14.62
CA PHE A 263 18.97 -27.47 14.76
C PHE A 263 19.85 -26.65 15.72
N GLY A 264 19.95 -25.35 15.46
CA GLY A 264 20.78 -24.48 16.29
C GLY A 264 21.11 -23.13 15.64
N PRO A 265 22.02 -22.35 16.23
CA PRO A 265 22.45 -21.07 15.66
C PRO A 265 23.17 -21.26 14.32
N ILE A 266 23.00 -20.30 13.40
CA ILE A 266 23.83 -20.20 12.21
C ILE A 266 25.11 -19.44 12.57
N ASP A 267 26.26 -20.12 12.49
CA ASP A 267 27.56 -19.50 12.77
C ASP A 267 27.95 -18.48 11.68
N GLY A 268 28.32 -17.26 12.10
CA GLY A 268 28.74 -16.14 11.24
C GLY A 268 30.03 -16.33 10.44
N ARG A 269 30.53 -17.57 10.32
CA ARG A 269 31.69 -17.94 9.48
C ARG A 269 31.28 -18.51 8.12
N SER A 270 29.99 -18.76 7.87
CA SER A 270 29.52 -19.09 6.52
C SER A 270 29.66 -17.87 5.61
N GLN A 271 29.93 -18.08 4.32
CA GLN A 271 30.03 -16.99 3.33
C GLN A 271 28.67 -16.33 3.02
N ASP A 272 27.59 -16.78 3.65
CA ASP A 272 26.24 -16.27 3.47
C ASP A 272 25.94 -15.16 4.49
N ALA A 273 25.38 -14.03 4.03
CA ALA A 273 24.96 -12.89 4.88
C ALA A 273 24.00 -13.27 6.03
N LEU A 274 23.43 -14.48 5.99
CA LEU A 274 22.52 -15.07 6.98
C LEU A 274 23.16 -15.31 8.37
N GLY A 275 24.50 -15.37 8.46
CA GLY A 275 25.21 -15.66 9.71
C GLY A 275 25.41 -14.45 10.65
N GLN A 276 24.98 -13.24 10.26
CA GLN A 276 25.24 -12.03 11.03
C GLN A 276 24.17 -11.73 12.11
N GLY A 277 23.06 -12.48 12.18
CA GLY A 277 21.82 -11.97 12.78
C GLY A 277 21.06 -12.78 13.82
N GLY A 278 21.70 -13.73 14.50
CA GLY A 278 20.96 -14.57 15.47
C GLY A 278 19.92 -15.46 14.80
N SER A 279 20.04 -15.70 13.49
CA SER A 279 19.26 -16.67 12.75
C SER A 279 19.60 -18.09 13.19
N VAL A 280 18.64 -18.99 13.00
CA VAL A 280 18.73 -20.40 13.37
C VAL A 280 18.54 -21.27 12.13
N ARG A 281 19.14 -22.46 12.13
CA ARG A 281 18.98 -23.47 11.08
C ARG A 281 18.24 -24.67 11.63
N TYR A 282 17.38 -25.24 10.79
CA TYR A 282 16.82 -26.58 10.92
C TYR A 282 17.27 -27.41 9.73
N ALA A 283 17.67 -28.66 9.96
CA ALA A 283 18.11 -29.57 8.91
C ALA A 283 17.49 -30.96 9.01
N TRP A 284 17.11 -31.49 7.84
CA TRP A 284 16.59 -32.83 7.67
C TRP A 284 17.46 -33.61 6.70
N ASP A 285 18.01 -34.74 7.16
CA ASP A 285 18.69 -35.70 6.30
C ASP A 285 17.65 -36.60 5.62
N ILE A 286 17.68 -36.64 4.30
CA ILE A 286 16.70 -37.32 3.47
C ILE A 286 17.40 -38.37 2.61
N GLN A 287 16.92 -39.61 2.72
CA GLN A 287 17.21 -40.70 1.79
C GLN A 287 15.95 -40.93 0.95
N LEU A 288 16.06 -40.89 -0.38
CA LEU A 288 14.93 -41.07 -1.29
C LEU A 288 15.27 -42.01 -2.44
N ALA A 289 14.54 -43.12 -2.55
CA ALA A 289 14.64 -44.03 -3.68
C ALA A 289 14.07 -43.40 -4.97
N PRO A 290 14.39 -43.93 -6.16
CA PRO A 290 13.85 -43.45 -7.44
C PRO A 290 12.32 -43.40 -7.45
N GLY A 291 11.75 -42.24 -7.76
CA GLY A 291 10.31 -42.01 -7.83
C GLY A 291 9.64 -41.72 -6.48
N ASP A 292 10.33 -41.90 -5.36
CA ASP A 292 9.81 -41.59 -4.03
C ASP A 292 9.76 -40.09 -3.77
N ARG A 293 8.94 -39.71 -2.78
CA ARG A 293 8.73 -38.33 -2.36
C ARG A 293 8.82 -38.13 -0.86
N ARG A 294 9.29 -36.95 -0.45
CA ARG A 294 9.22 -36.44 0.93
C ARG A 294 8.48 -35.11 0.94
N ASP A 295 7.52 -34.96 1.85
CA ASP A 295 6.86 -33.69 2.13
C ASP A 295 7.37 -33.19 3.49
N LEU A 296 7.94 -31.98 3.54
CA LEU A 296 8.24 -31.24 4.77
C LEU A 296 7.21 -30.13 4.92
N ARG A 297 6.75 -29.88 6.15
CA ARG A 297 5.71 -28.88 6.41
C ARG A 297 5.97 -28.09 7.69
N TRP A 298 5.66 -26.80 7.65
CA TRP A 298 5.67 -25.93 8.81
C TRP A 298 4.59 -24.86 8.78
N THR A 299 4.24 -24.35 9.96
CA THR A 299 3.33 -23.22 10.16
C THR A 299 4.06 -22.11 10.88
N ILE A 300 3.87 -20.87 10.45
CA ILE A 300 4.44 -19.64 11.03
C ILE A 300 3.29 -18.71 11.43
N TRP A 301 3.32 -18.19 12.66
CA TRP A 301 2.32 -17.24 13.14
C TRP A 301 2.90 -16.32 14.21
N SER A 302 2.11 -15.36 14.66
CA SER A 302 2.53 -14.40 15.69
C SER A 302 1.42 -14.09 16.67
N ASP A 303 1.80 -13.70 17.89
CA ASP A 303 0.91 -13.09 18.87
C ASP A 303 1.56 -11.85 19.49
N SER A 304 0.76 -11.11 20.25
CA SER A 304 1.20 -9.93 20.97
C SER A 304 0.50 -9.84 22.32
N VAL A 305 1.26 -9.53 23.37
CA VAL A 305 0.76 -9.46 24.76
C VAL A 305 1.33 -8.22 25.44
N ARG A 306 0.52 -7.52 26.23
CA ARG A 306 1.01 -6.41 27.05
C ARG A 306 1.88 -6.95 28.19
N VAL A 307 3.11 -6.46 28.33
CA VAL A 307 4.08 -6.92 29.35
C VAL A 307 4.58 -5.82 30.28
N GLY A 308 4.23 -4.55 30.02
CA GLY A 308 4.56 -3.44 30.91
C GLY A 308 3.89 -2.13 30.46
N PRO A 309 3.98 -1.07 31.29
CA PRO A 309 3.59 0.27 30.86
C PRO A 309 4.59 0.71 29.78
N GLY A 310 4.15 0.75 28.52
CA GLY A 310 4.98 1.27 27.42
C GLY A 310 5.41 2.71 27.67
N ARG A 311 6.36 3.22 26.89
CA ARG A 311 6.64 4.66 26.84
C ARG A 311 5.39 5.35 26.30
N THR A 312 4.55 5.88 27.19
CA THR A 312 3.44 6.75 26.81
C THR A 312 4.02 8.15 26.55
N GLY A 313 4.20 8.52 25.29
CA GLY A 313 4.33 9.94 24.94
C GLY A 313 3.02 10.65 25.29
N GLY A 314 3.08 11.64 26.19
CA GLY A 314 2.06 12.67 26.49
C GLY A 314 0.58 12.29 26.43
N ASP A 315 -0.07 12.19 27.60
CA ASP A 315 -1.51 12.33 27.87
C ASP A 315 -2.55 11.83 26.83
N THR A 316 -2.25 10.77 26.09
CA THR A 316 -3.27 10.04 25.33
C THR A 316 -3.77 8.88 26.19
N THR A 317 -5.03 8.94 26.61
CA THR A 317 -5.79 7.78 27.08
C THR A 317 -5.48 6.58 26.16
N PRO A 318 -5.02 5.44 26.69
CA PRO A 318 -4.67 4.31 25.84
C PRO A 318 -5.92 3.86 25.08
N TYR A 319 -5.87 3.93 23.75
CA TYR A 319 -6.81 3.21 22.90
C TYR A 319 -6.51 1.73 23.09
N THR A 320 -7.19 1.11 24.05
CA THR A 320 -7.16 -0.33 24.27
C THR A 320 -7.85 -1.01 23.09
N ALA A 321 -7.08 -1.34 22.06
CA ALA A 321 -7.39 -2.50 21.21
C ALA A 321 -7.25 -3.75 22.10
N GLU A 322 -8.22 -3.93 23.01
CA GLU A 322 -8.32 -5.13 23.82
C GLU A 322 -8.81 -6.29 22.95
N ARG A 323 -7.94 -7.29 22.82
CA ARG A 323 -8.11 -8.66 22.30
C ARG A 323 -8.05 -8.86 20.77
N THR A 324 -6.84 -9.13 20.29
CA THR A 324 -6.63 -10.12 19.22
C THR A 324 -6.60 -11.53 19.82
N ILE A 325 -7.80 -12.10 20.02
CA ILE A 325 -7.99 -13.56 19.99
C ILE A 325 -9.22 -13.78 19.11
N LEU A 326 -9.02 -13.95 17.81
CA LEU A 326 -10.06 -14.48 16.92
C LEU A 326 -10.11 -16.00 17.11
N ALA A 327 -10.68 -16.44 18.23
CA ALA A 327 -11.11 -17.82 18.37
C ALA A 327 -12.41 -18.00 17.57
N GLY A 328 -12.30 -18.66 16.43
CA GLY A 328 -13.45 -19.09 15.63
C GLY A 328 -14.44 -19.91 16.47
N THR A 329 -15.71 -19.59 16.27
CA THR A 329 -16.93 -20.35 16.58
C THR A 329 -16.74 -21.80 17.06
N ALA A 330 -16.83 -22.01 18.38
CA ALA A 330 -17.37 -23.24 18.95
C ALA A 330 -18.08 -22.93 20.27
N ALA A 331 -19.39 -23.17 20.31
CA ALA A 331 -20.18 -23.10 21.52
C ALA A 331 -19.67 -24.12 22.55
N GLY A 332 -19.17 -23.64 23.69
CA GLY A 332 -18.69 -24.49 24.78
C GLY A 332 -18.19 -23.64 25.95
N THR A 333 -19.11 -23.20 26.80
CA THR A 333 -18.81 -22.49 28.06
C THR A 333 -17.92 -23.35 28.97
N THR A 334 -16.65 -22.95 29.09
CA THR A 334 -15.84 -23.20 30.29
C THR A 334 -15.08 -21.92 30.61
N THR A 335 -15.47 -21.27 31.70
CA THR A 335 -14.78 -20.13 32.31
C THR A 335 -13.44 -20.60 32.88
N GLN A 336 -12.38 -20.51 32.09
CA GLN A 336 -11.01 -20.46 32.59
C GLN A 336 -10.58 -19.00 32.74
N THR A 337 -10.08 -18.67 33.92
CA THR A 337 -9.39 -17.42 34.22
C THR A 337 -8.20 -17.28 33.26
N PRO A 338 -7.96 -16.13 32.60
CA PRO A 338 -6.83 -15.99 31.69
C PRO A 338 -5.53 -16.06 32.50
N SER A 339 -4.65 -17.00 32.18
CA SER A 339 -3.24 -16.89 32.57
C SER A 339 -2.60 -15.85 31.66
N ASP A 340 -2.14 -14.73 32.21
CA ASP A 340 -1.58 -13.55 31.51
C ASP A 340 -0.26 -13.79 30.73
N SER A 341 0.06 -15.02 30.34
CA SER A 341 1.25 -15.34 29.56
C SER A 341 0.94 -16.37 28.46
N VAL A 342 1.16 -15.99 27.20
CA VAL A 342 1.19 -16.93 26.07
C VAL A 342 2.34 -17.94 26.31
N PRO A 343 2.11 -19.26 26.13
CA PRO A 343 3.13 -20.27 26.34
C PRO A 343 4.31 -20.07 25.37
N LEU A 344 5.49 -20.58 25.73
CA LEU A 344 6.69 -20.46 24.88
C LEU A 344 6.51 -21.14 23.50
N PHE A 345 5.73 -22.22 23.45
CA PHE A 345 5.38 -22.94 22.22
C PHE A 345 3.86 -23.15 22.18
N PRO A 346 3.07 -22.17 21.71
CA PRO A 346 1.64 -22.36 21.53
C PRO A 346 1.36 -23.39 20.43
N GLU A 347 0.15 -23.94 20.40
CA GLU A 347 -0.28 -24.79 19.30
C GLU A 347 -0.46 -23.95 18.02
N PRO A 348 -0.06 -24.47 16.84
CA PRO A 348 -0.18 -23.75 15.58
C PRO A 348 -1.66 -23.53 15.22
N PRO A 349 -2.02 -22.38 14.63
CA PRO A 349 -3.36 -22.16 14.11
C PRO A 349 -3.64 -23.07 12.91
N ARG A 350 -4.93 -23.33 12.65
CA ARG A 350 -5.34 -24.03 11.43
C ARG A 350 -5.28 -23.06 10.25
N VAL A 351 -4.44 -23.36 9.27
CA VAL A 351 -4.40 -22.66 7.97
C VAL A 351 -5.04 -23.57 6.91
N SER A 352 -6.08 -23.10 6.25
CA SER A 352 -6.92 -23.91 5.35
C SER A 352 -7.12 -23.23 4.01
N ALA A 353 -6.83 -23.95 2.92
CA ALA A 353 -7.12 -23.48 1.57
C ALA A 353 -8.65 -23.31 1.33
N ASP A 354 -9.46 -24.15 1.96
CA ASP A 354 -10.93 -24.11 1.82
C ASP A 354 -11.53 -22.85 2.44
N ASP A 355 -10.97 -22.37 3.54
CA ASP A 355 -11.46 -21.16 4.23
C ASP A 355 -11.15 -19.92 3.37
N GLY A 356 -9.93 -19.86 2.82
CA GLY A 356 -9.54 -18.85 1.85
C GLY A 356 -10.40 -18.88 0.58
N ALA A 357 -10.59 -20.07 -0.02
CA ALA A 357 -11.40 -20.23 -1.22
C ALA A 357 -12.86 -19.83 -0.98
N THR A 358 -13.45 -20.23 0.14
CA THR A 358 -14.82 -19.87 0.52
C THR A 358 -14.98 -18.34 0.63
N SER A 359 -14.03 -17.67 1.27
CA SER A 359 -14.00 -16.21 1.41
C SER A 359 -13.90 -15.50 0.05
N TYR A 360 -13.05 -15.99 -0.85
CA TYR A 360 -12.93 -15.44 -2.21
C TYR A 360 -14.17 -15.73 -3.08
N HIS A 361 -14.78 -16.91 -2.97
CA HIS A 361 -16.03 -17.19 -3.67
C HIS A 361 -17.19 -16.31 -3.18
N ALA A 362 -17.25 -16.01 -1.87
CA ALA A 362 -18.24 -15.08 -1.32
C ALA A 362 -18.06 -13.67 -1.89
N TRP A 363 -16.81 -13.20 -2.01
CA TRP A 363 -16.49 -11.94 -2.67
C TRP A 363 -16.95 -11.91 -4.14
N SER A 364 -16.61 -12.92 -4.93
CA SER A 364 -16.96 -12.98 -6.35
C SER A 364 -18.48 -12.96 -6.59
N ARG A 365 -19.28 -13.64 -5.75
CA ARG A 365 -20.76 -13.62 -5.88
C ARG A 365 -21.38 -12.25 -5.65
N GLY A 366 -20.72 -11.39 -4.88
CA GLY A 366 -21.18 -10.04 -4.55
C GLY A 366 -20.67 -8.95 -5.50
N THR A 367 -20.02 -9.32 -6.60
CA THR A 367 -19.40 -8.39 -7.57
C THR A 367 -20.12 -8.45 -8.91
N THR A 368 -20.27 -7.31 -9.58
CA THR A 368 -20.76 -7.25 -10.95
C THR A 368 -19.78 -7.96 -11.89
N SER A 369 -20.28 -8.87 -12.73
CA SER A 369 -19.45 -9.56 -13.71
C SER A 369 -19.27 -8.66 -14.93
N ILE A 370 -18.02 -8.46 -15.34
CA ILE A 370 -17.66 -7.67 -16.53
C ILE A 370 -17.04 -8.61 -17.56
N SER A 371 -17.43 -8.46 -18.82
CA SER A 371 -16.80 -9.14 -19.95
C SER A 371 -16.75 -8.21 -21.14
N THR A 372 -15.61 -8.18 -21.85
CA THR A 372 -15.44 -7.42 -23.09
C THR A 372 -14.95 -8.33 -24.22
N ASP A 373 -15.01 -7.83 -25.46
CA ASP A 373 -14.38 -8.48 -26.61
C ASP A 373 -12.87 -8.22 -26.70
N HIS A 374 -12.26 -7.58 -25.69
CA HIS A 374 -10.83 -7.29 -25.63
C HIS A 374 -10.13 -8.05 -24.49
N GLU A 375 -9.43 -9.14 -24.82
CA GLU A 375 -8.88 -10.08 -23.83
C GLU A 375 -7.89 -9.45 -22.85
N LEU A 376 -6.96 -8.61 -23.33
CA LEU A 376 -5.98 -7.97 -22.45
C LEU A 376 -6.65 -7.01 -21.44
N PHE A 377 -7.81 -6.46 -21.81
CA PHE A 377 -8.60 -5.58 -20.93
C PHE A 377 -9.32 -6.40 -19.87
N ASN A 378 -9.86 -7.56 -20.25
CA ASN A 378 -10.39 -8.55 -19.31
C ASN A 378 -9.32 -8.99 -18.29
N LEU A 379 -8.07 -9.22 -18.72
CA LEU A 379 -6.96 -9.56 -17.82
C LEU A 379 -6.65 -8.43 -16.83
N THR A 380 -6.61 -7.19 -17.28
CA THR A 380 -6.36 -6.01 -16.42
C THR A 380 -7.48 -5.81 -15.39
N LEU A 381 -8.74 -5.91 -15.81
CA LEU A 381 -9.90 -5.83 -14.91
C LEU A 381 -9.92 -6.99 -13.90
N GLY A 382 -9.64 -8.21 -14.35
CA GLY A 382 -9.55 -9.39 -13.49
C GLY A 382 -8.45 -9.27 -12.44
N ARG A 383 -7.26 -8.80 -12.83
CA ARG A 383 -6.14 -8.49 -11.93
C ARG A 383 -6.53 -7.41 -10.92
N SER A 384 -7.12 -6.31 -11.38
CA SER A 384 -7.57 -5.20 -10.53
C SER A 384 -8.59 -5.64 -9.49
N LEU A 385 -9.55 -6.51 -9.85
CA LEU A 385 -10.52 -7.06 -8.91
C LEU A 385 -9.86 -7.96 -7.85
N ALA A 386 -8.90 -8.80 -8.28
CA ALA A 386 -8.13 -9.65 -7.37
C ALA A 386 -7.28 -8.81 -6.40
N ASP A 387 -6.68 -7.72 -6.89
CA ASP A 387 -5.90 -6.78 -6.07
C ASP A 387 -6.76 -6.08 -5.02
N LEU A 388 -7.94 -5.58 -5.39
CA LEU A 388 -8.89 -4.99 -4.42
C LEU A 388 -9.27 -6.01 -3.34
N ARG A 389 -9.53 -7.28 -3.72
CA ARG A 389 -9.84 -8.33 -2.75
C ARG A 389 -8.66 -8.63 -1.82
N LEU A 390 -7.45 -8.69 -2.37
CA LEU A 390 -6.21 -8.95 -1.64
C LEU A 390 -5.96 -7.84 -0.60
N LEU A 391 -6.28 -6.58 -0.95
CA LEU A 391 -6.05 -5.40 -0.12
C LEU A 391 -7.11 -5.19 0.97
N ILE A 392 -8.16 -6.02 1.06
CA ILE A 392 -9.08 -5.96 2.20
C ILE A 392 -8.35 -6.39 3.48
N ASN A 393 -8.32 -5.50 4.46
CA ASN A 393 -7.80 -5.69 5.81
C ASN A 393 -8.95 -5.83 6.81
N ASP A 394 -8.65 -6.46 7.94
CA ASP A 394 -9.51 -6.41 9.11
C ASP A 394 -9.27 -5.08 9.83
N GLY A 395 -10.37 -4.42 10.19
CA GLY A 395 -10.39 -3.19 10.96
C GLY A 395 -9.96 -3.42 12.42
N PRO A 396 -9.65 -2.36 13.17
CA PRO A 396 -9.26 -2.52 14.57
C PRO A 396 -10.43 -2.93 15.48
N GLY A 397 -11.68 -2.63 15.08
CA GLY A 397 -12.88 -3.12 15.77
C GLY A 397 -13.34 -4.49 15.24
N PRO A 398 -14.15 -5.24 16.03
CA PRO A 398 -14.69 -6.52 15.60
C PRO A 398 -15.55 -6.35 14.34
N ASP A 399 -15.40 -7.28 13.38
CA ASP A 399 -16.10 -7.32 12.09
C ASP A 399 -15.92 -6.08 11.19
N GLN A 400 -15.06 -5.14 11.57
CA GLN A 400 -14.71 -4.01 10.72
C GLN A 400 -13.78 -4.48 9.61
N ARG A 401 -13.93 -3.89 8.42
CA ARG A 401 -13.04 -4.12 7.29
C ARG A 401 -12.84 -2.82 6.54
N TYR A 402 -11.72 -2.72 5.85
CA TYR A 402 -11.42 -1.61 4.97
C TYR A 402 -10.47 -2.07 3.87
N VAL A 403 -10.39 -1.29 2.78
CA VAL A 403 -9.37 -1.50 1.75
C VAL A 403 -8.09 -0.77 2.16
N ALA A 404 -6.99 -1.50 2.34
CA ALA A 404 -5.68 -0.92 2.61
C ALA A 404 -5.12 -0.23 1.35
N ALA A 405 -4.27 0.77 1.54
CA ALA A 405 -3.72 1.55 0.42
C ALA A 405 -2.85 0.71 -0.53
N GLY A 406 -1.87 -0.05 -0.03
CA GLY A 406 -1.02 -0.86 -0.91
C GLY A 406 0.07 -1.66 -0.21
N VAL A 407 0.53 -2.73 -0.86
CA VAL A 407 1.62 -3.58 -0.36
C VAL A 407 2.92 -3.20 -1.05
N PRO A 408 4.05 -3.06 -0.32
CA PRO A 408 4.23 -3.37 1.12
C PRO A 408 3.88 -2.25 2.08
N TRP A 409 4.10 -1.00 1.67
CA TRP A 409 4.41 0.08 2.61
C TRP A 409 3.19 0.62 3.34
N PHE A 410 2.03 0.46 2.72
CA PHE A 410 0.78 1.11 3.10
C PHE A 410 -0.32 0.06 3.31
N THR A 411 0.04 -1.10 3.88
CA THR A 411 -0.88 -2.20 4.16
C THR A 411 -1.73 -1.91 5.41
N THR A 412 -2.30 -0.71 5.47
CA THR A 412 -3.10 -0.17 6.58
C THR A 412 -4.15 0.81 6.06
N LEU A 413 -5.00 1.35 6.95
CA LEU A 413 -6.04 2.31 6.62
C LEU A 413 -5.43 3.68 6.35
N PHE A 414 -5.54 4.13 5.09
CA PHE A 414 -5.35 5.51 4.66
C PHE A 414 -6.71 6.06 4.24
N GLY A 415 -7.17 7.16 4.87
CA GLY A 415 -8.50 7.70 4.65
C GLY A 415 -8.74 8.05 3.19
N ARG A 416 -7.88 8.90 2.63
CA ARG A 416 -7.95 9.34 1.23
C ARG A 416 -7.88 8.17 0.25
N ASP A 417 -6.87 7.32 0.35
CA ASP A 417 -6.66 6.20 -0.58
C ASP A 417 -7.87 5.26 -0.59
N ALA A 418 -8.37 4.92 0.60
CA ALA A 418 -9.52 4.05 0.74
C ALA A 418 -10.80 4.70 0.18
N LEU A 419 -10.99 6.01 0.37
CA LEU A 419 -12.11 6.76 -0.18
C LEU A 419 -12.07 6.84 -1.71
N ILE A 420 -10.90 7.14 -2.29
CA ILE A 420 -10.74 7.18 -3.75
C ILE A 420 -10.94 5.79 -4.37
N ALA A 421 -10.32 4.75 -3.81
CA ALA A 421 -10.52 3.38 -4.29
C ALA A 421 -11.98 2.92 -4.16
N SER A 422 -12.66 3.32 -3.08
CA SER A 422 -14.09 3.08 -2.87
C SER A 422 -14.94 3.76 -3.93
N LEU A 423 -14.67 5.03 -4.22
CA LEU A 423 -15.35 5.77 -5.27
C LEU A 423 -15.17 5.11 -6.64
N GLN A 424 -13.93 4.77 -7.00
CA GLN A 424 -13.60 4.24 -8.32
C GLN A 424 -14.19 2.85 -8.59
N SER A 425 -14.42 2.06 -7.54
CA SER A 425 -14.96 0.69 -7.66
C SER A 425 -16.46 0.59 -7.34
N LEU A 426 -17.09 1.72 -7.00
CA LEU A 426 -18.42 1.79 -6.39
C LEU A 426 -19.50 1.11 -7.24
N ALA A 427 -19.48 1.33 -8.55
CA ALA A 427 -20.44 0.73 -9.50
C ALA A 427 -20.44 -0.81 -9.47
N PHE A 428 -19.29 -1.42 -9.23
CA PHE A 428 -19.11 -2.87 -9.38
C PHE A 428 -19.01 -3.60 -8.04
N ARG A 429 -18.64 -2.89 -6.97
CA ARG A 429 -18.51 -3.43 -5.61
C ARG A 429 -18.76 -2.35 -4.53
N PRO A 430 -20.02 -1.92 -4.32
CA PRO A 430 -20.34 -0.84 -3.38
C PRO A 430 -20.02 -1.16 -1.92
N GLN A 431 -19.91 -2.45 -1.58
CA GLN A 431 -19.56 -2.90 -0.22
C GLN A 431 -18.22 -2.36 0.27
N ILE A 432 -17.24 -2.12 -0.63
CA ILE A 432 -15.95 -1.53 -0.25
C ILE A 432 -16.16 -0.14 0.36
N ALA A 433 -17.02 0.68 -0.27
CA ALA A 433 -17.34 2.01 0.21
C ALA A 433 -18.12 1.99 1.53
N VAL A 434 -19.12 1.11 1.66
CA VAL A 434 -19.92 0.95 2.89
C VAL A 434 -19.02 0.63 4.09
N GLU A 435 -18.11 -0.35 3.93
CA GLU A 435 -17.20 -0.78 4.99
C GLU A 435 -16.17 0.32 5.33
N THR A 436 -15.58 0.94 4.30
CA THR A 436 -14.62 2.03 4.46
C THR A 436 -15.22 3.25 5.16
N LEU A 437 -16.40 3.71 4.74
CA LEU A 437 -17.11 4.84 5.34
C LEU A 437 -17.42 4.57 6.82
N ALA A 438 -17.85 3.35 7.14
CA ALA A 438 -18.18 2.95 8.51
C ALA A 438 -16.95 2.96 9.43
N VAL A 439 -15.81 2.45 8.96
CA VAL A 439 -14.57 2.49 9.74
C VAL A 439 -14.08 3.92 9.91
N LEU A 440 -14.03 4.72 8.84
CA LEU A 440 -13.58 6.11 8.93
C LEU A 440 -14.47 6.98 9.84
N ALA A 441 -15.79 6.76 9.81
CA ALA A 441 -16.73 7.43 10.71
C ALA A 441 -16.49 7.09 12.19
N ALA A 442 -16.07 5.85 12.49
CA ALA A 442 -15.75 5.43 13.86
C ALA A 442 -14.47 6.10 14.41
N TYR A 443 -13.61 6.61 13.53
CA TYR A 443 -12.36 7.32 13.88
C TYR A 443 -12.38 8.80 13.47
N GLN A 444 -13.55 9.38 13.18
CA GLN A 444 -13.67 10.81 12.95
C GLN A 444 -13.25 11.57 14.22
N ALA A 445 -12.38 12.57 14.07
CA ALA A 445 -11.85 13.32 15.20
C ALA A 445 -12.98 14.04 15.96
N THR A 446 -12.91 14.02 17.29
CA THR A 446 -13.88 14.70 18.18
C THR A 446 -13.24 15.81 19.00
N GLU A 447 -11.92 15.95 18.92
CA GLU A 447 -11.12 16.87 19.73
C GLU A 447 -10.04 17.54 18.89
N VAL A 448 -9.40 18.56 19.46
CA VAL A 448 -8.21 19.19 18.89
C VAL A 448 -6.98 18.53 19.48
N ASP A 449 -6.08 18.06 18.63
CA ASP A 449 -4.80 17.48 19.03
C ASP A 449 -3.71 17.84 18.01
N ASP A 450 -2.79 18.72 18.41
CA ASP A 450 -1.71 19.23 17.56
C ASP A 450 -0.68 18.16 17.20
N TRP A 451 -0.50 17.13 18.05
CA TRP A 451 0.41 16.04 17.73
C TRP A 451 -0.14 15.19 16.60
N ARG A 452 -1.45 14.94 16.60
CA ARG A 452 -2.15 14.13 15.59
C ARG A 452 -2.71 14.94 14.42
N ASP A 453 -2.57 16.26 14.39
CA ASP A 453 -3.25 17.18 13.46
C ASP A 453 -4.79 17.04 13.48
N ALA A 454 -5.35 16.64 14.63
CA ALA A 454 -6.77 16.37 14.79
C ALA A 454 -7.54 17.67 15.04
N GLU A 455 -8.70 17.78 14.38
CA GLU A 455 -9.69 18.84 14.59
C GLU A 455 -11.09 18.20 14.57
N PRO A 456 -12.05 18.66 15.40
CA PRO A 456 -13.38 18.07 15.44
C PRO A 456 -14.05 18.00 14.05
N GLY A 457 -14.55 16.81 13.70
CA GLY A 457 -15.19 16.52 12.42
C GLY A 457 -14.24 16.05 11.31
N LYS A 458 -12.93 16.12 11.51
CA LYS A 458 -11.93 15.72 10.51
C LYS A 458 -11.83 14.20 10.36
N ILE A 459 -11.67 13.73 9.13
CA ILE A 459 -11.42 12.32 8.81
C ILE A 459 -9.91 12.08 8.73
N LEU A 460 -9.45 10.94 9.26
CA LEU A 460 -8.02 10.62 9.38
C LEU A 460 -7.29 10.56 8.03
N HIS A 461 -5.99 10.84 8.08
CA HIS A 461 -5.03 10.56 7.02
C HIS A 461 -4.64 9.09 7.05
N GLU A 462 -4.07 8.61 8.15
CA GLU A 462 -3.66 7.21 8.31
C GLU A 462 -3.76 6.71 9.75
N LEU A 463 -3.94 5.39 9.91
CA LEU A 463 -3.92 4.68 11.19
C LEU A 463 -2.84 3.60 11.15
N ARG A 464 -1.97 3.52 12.17
CA ARG A 464 -0.90 2.53 12.28
C ARG A 464 -1.02 1.73 13.57
N MET A 465 -0.64 0.46 13.49
CA MET A 465 -0.68 -0.49 14.63
C MET A 465 0.73 -0.96 15.05
N GLY A 466 1.76 -0.51 14.34
CA GLY A 466 3.16 -0.80 14.62
C GLY A 466 3.67 -0.19 15.92
N GLU A 467 4.85 -0.65 16.35
CA GLU A 467 5.49 -0.25 17.59
C GLU A 467 5.82 1.24 17.62
N MET A 468 6.32 1.81 16.53
CA MET A 468 6.72 3.22 16.50
C MET A 468 5.51 4.15 16.74
N ALA A 469 4.36 3.80 16.19
CA ALA A 469 3.11 4.51 16.46
C ALA A 469 2.64 4.26 17.90
N GLY A 470 2.64 3.00 18.36
CA GLY A 470 2.22 2.63 19.73
C GLY A 470 3.09 3.21 20.85
N ALA A 471 4.37 3.49 20.58
CA ALA A 471 5.31 4.13 21.50
C ALA A 471 5.26 5.69 21.43
N GLY A 472 4.40 6.25 20.58
CA GLY A 472 4.28 7.70 20.40
C GLY A 472 5.48 8.34 19.69
N GLU A 473 6.27 7.57 18.94
CA GLU A 473 7.38 8.10 18.12
C GLU A 473 6.85 8.80 16.86
N LEU A 474 5.64 8.40 16.41
CA LEU A 474 4.93 8.91 15.24
C LEU A 474 3.48 9.27 15.62
N PRO A 475 2.83 10.22 14.93
CA PRO A 475 1.49 10.69 15.29
C PRO A 475 0.34 9.78 14.83
N HIS A 476 0.63 8.55 14.38
CA HIS A 476 -0.28 7.74 13.55
C HIS A 476 -1.30 6.89 14.34
N THR A 477 -1.76 7.38 15.50
CA THR A 477 -2.69 6.66 16.40
C THR A 477 -4.00 7.40 16.70
N PRO A 478 -4.87 7.69 15.70
CA PRO A 478 -4.62 7.90 14.27
C PRO A 478 -4.03 9.29 13.97
N TYR A 479 -3.49 9.50 12.77
CA TYR A 479 -3.01 10.81 12.29
C TYR A 479 -4.03 11.43 11.33
N TYR A 480 -4.24 12.74 11.43
CA TYR A 480 -5.27 13.52 10.71
C TYR A 480 -4.70 14.60 9.79
N GLY A 481 -3.41 14.59 9.45
CA GLY A 481 -2.84 15.57 8.52
C GLY A 481 -3.20 15.30 7.05
N SER A 482 -4.50 15.31 6.76
CA SER A 482 -5.13 15.27 5.44
C SER A 482 -6.19 16.36 5.37
N VAL A 483 -6.15 17.15 4.29
CA VAL A 483 -7.15 18.20 4.03
C VAL A 483 -8.28 17.72 3.12
N ASP A 484 -8.03 16.62 2.39
CA ASP A 484 -8.92 16.09 1.36
C ASP A 484 -9.80 14.94 1.85
N SER A 485 -9.38 14.15 2.86
CA SER A 485 -10.14 13.01 3.38
C SER A 485 -11.55 13.40 3.84
N THR A 486 -11.71 14.55 4.51
CA THR A 486 -13.02 14.98 5.05
C THR A 486 -14.04 15.30 3.95
N PRO A 487 -13.76 16.17 2.95
CA PRO A 487 -14.68 16.38 1.84
C PRO A 487 -14.84 15.12 0.97
N LEU A 488 -13.79 14.31 0.77
CA LEU A 488 -13.90 13.03 0.06
C LEU A 488 -14.85 12.05 0.77
N TRP A 489 -14.86 12.00 2.10
CA TRP A 489 -15.79 11.16 2.85
C TRP A 489 -17.26 11.54 2.54
N LEU A 490 -17.56 12.84 2.49
CA LEU A 490 -18.89 13.33 2.10
C LEU A 490 -19.26 12.98 0.66
N ILE A 491 -18.30 13.08 -0.28
CA ILE A 491 -18.52 12.70 -1.68
C ILE A 491 -18.86 11.21 -1.78
N VAL A 492 -18.05 10.35 -1.17
CA VAL A 492 -18.24 8.90 -1.20
C VAL A 492 -19.51 8.51 -0.46
N PHE A 493 -19.86 9.18 0.64
CA PHE A 493 -21.12 8.97 1.35
C PHE A 493 -22.34 9.24 0.45
N GLY A 494 -22.36 10.38 -0.25
CA GLY A 494 -23.39 10.71 -1.22
C GLY A 494 -23.44 9.74 -2.40
N ALA A 495 -22.29 9.47 -3.02
CA ALA A 495 -22.20 8.53 -4.14
C ALA A 495 -22.65 7.11 -3.74
N THR A 496 -22.29 6.66 -2.53
CA THR A 496 -22.72 5.35 -2.02
C THR A 496 -24.23 5.29 -1.92
N PHE A 497 -24.88 6.34 -1.40
CA PHE A 497 -26.34 6.42 -1.35
C PHE A 497 -26.97 6.46 -2.75
N ASP A 498 -26.36 7.13 -3.73
CA ASP A 498 -26.85 7.15 -5.11
C ASP A 498 -26.91 5.73 -5.71
N TRP A 499 -25.96 4.85 -5.35
CA TRP A 499 -25.92 3.44 -5.76
C TRP A 499 -26.78 2.51 -4.92
N THR A 500 -26.87 2.70 -3.60
CA THR A 500 -27.52 1.75 -2.68
C THR A 500 -28.95 2.13 -2.30
N GLY A 501 -29.29 3.43 -2.32
CA GLY A 501 -30.56 3.93 -1.81
C GLY A 501 -30.82 3.63 -0.32
N ASP A 502 -29.78 3.21 0.42
CA ASP A 502 -29.90 2.70 1.78
C ASP A 502 -30.15 3.84 2.77
N ARG A 503 -31.42 3.96 3.19
CA ARG A 503 -31.86 4.99 4.14
C ARG A 503 -31.35 4.75 5.56
N GLU A 504 -31.18 3.49 5.96
CA GLU A 504 -30.65 3.17 7.30
C GLU A 504 -29.18 3.59 7.38
N PHE A 505 -28.40 3.29 6.34
CA PHE A 505 -27.02 3.77 6.21
C PHE A 505 -26.94 5.30 6.22
N LEU A 506 -27.81 5.97 5.46
CA LEU A 506 -27.92 7.43 5.46
C LEU A 506 -28.20 7.99 6.86
N ASP A 507 -29.20 7.46 7.55
CA ASP A 507 -29.60 7.92 8.89
C ASP A 507 -28.50 7.67 9.93
N ARG A 508 -27.85 6.51 9.85
CA ARG A 508 -26.79 6.11 10.78
C ARG A 508 -25.58 7.05 10.73
N PHE A 509 -25.14 7.43 9.53
CA PHE A 509 -23.92 8.24 9.36
C PHE A 509 -24.18 9.72 9.12
N TRP A 510 -25.45 10.16 9.15
CA TRP A 510 -25.80 11.57 9.07
C TRP A 510 -25.09 12.45 10.10
N PRO A 511 -24.97 12.07 11.40
CA PRO A 511 -24.23 12.87 12.37
C PRO A 511 -22.76 13.10 11.99
N ASN A 512 -22.10 12.08 11.41
CA ASN A 512 -20.74 12.20 10.92
C ASN A 512 -20.64 13.15 9.72
N ALA A 513 -21.63 13.11 8.82
CA ALA A 513 -21.72 14.04 7.70
C ALA A 513 -21.89 15.51 8.16
N ILE A 514 -22.71 15.75 9.19
CA ILE A 514 -22.84 17.07 9.80
C ILE A 514 -21.52 17.53 10.41
N ALA A 515 -20.84 16.68 11.19
CA ALA A 515 -19.55 17.02 11.79
C ALA A 515 -18.48 17.33 10.73
N ALA A 516 -18.47 16.61 9.60
CA ALA A 516 -17.55 16.87 8.50
C ALA A 516 -17.86 18.22 7.79
N LEU A 517 -19.13 18.57 7.60
CA LEU A 517 -19.52 19.90 7.09
C LEU A 517 -19.14 21.02 8.07
N GLU A 518 -19.35 20.81 9.37
CA GLU A 518 -18.90 21.74 10.40
C GLU A 518 -17.38 21.90 10.42
N TRP A 519 -16.62 20.83 10.17
CA TRP A 519 -15.17 20.93 10.00
C TRP A 519 -14.80 21.82 8.82
N ILE A 520 -15.40 21.61 7.65
CA ILE A 520 -15.18 22.43 6.45
C ILE A 520 -15.40 23.92 6.77
N ASP A 521 -16.53 24.26 7.39
CA ASP A 521 -16.94 25.65 7.59
C ASP A 521 -16.20 26.34 8.76
N ARG A 522 -15.69 25.59 9.76
CA ARG A 522 -15.10 26.17 10.98
C ARG A 522 -13.59 26.00 11.11
N TRP A 523 -13.07 24.84 10.72
CA TRP A 523 -11.67 24.46 10.95
C TRP A 523 -10.85 24.41 9.65
N GLY A 524 -11.53 24.08 8.54
CA GLY A 524 -10.98 24.02 7.20
C GLY A 524 -10.67 25.41 6.64
N ASP A 525 -11.55 26.39 6.84
CA ASP A 525 -11.34 27.79 6.43
C ASP A 525 -10.63 28.58 7.54
N LYS A 526 -9.30 28.53 7.53
CA LYS A 526 -8.44 29.01 8.62
C LYS A 526 -8.38 30.53 8.72
N ASP A 527 -8.54 31.24 7.60
CA ASP A 527 -8.50 32.70 7.55
C ASP A 527 -9.81 33.38 7.15
N GLY A 528 -10.87 32.60 6.90
CA GLY A 528 -12.23 33.08 6.71
C GLY A 528 -12.50 33.62 5.30
N ASP A 529 -11.66 33.30 4.32
CA ASP A 529 -11.85 33.71 2.93
C ASP A 529 -12.73 32.75 2.11
N GLY A 530 -13.14 31.64 2.73
CA GLY A 530 -14.03 30.63 2.17
C GLY A 530 -13.34 29.49 1.43
N PHE A 531 -12.01 29.40 1.47
CA PHE A 531 -11.28 28.24 0.97
C PHE A 531 -10.87 27.32 2.12
N VAL A 532 -10.89 26.00 1.86
CA VAL A 532 -10.36 25.03 2.84
C VAL A 532 -8.85 24.91 2.67
N GLU A 533 -8.12 25.07 3.76
CA GLU A 533 -6.66 25.07 3.79
C GLU A 533 -6.06 24.08 4.80
N TYR A 534 -4.79 23.75 4.56
CA TYR A 534 -3.99 22.99 5.50
C TYR A 534 -2.83 23.79 6.07
N GLU A 535 -2.45 23.41 7.28
CA GLU A 535 -1.23 23.83 7.94
C GLU A 535 -0.81 22.71 8.89
N ARG A 536 0.43 22.24 8.76
CA ARG A 536 1.00 21.19 9.62
C ARG A 536 1.15 21.71 11.04
N ARG A 537 0.58 21.01 12.02
CA ARG A 537 0.76 21.33 13.47
C ARG A 537 1.77 20.39 14.12
N SER A 538 1.72 19.11 13.76
CA SER A 538 2.63 18.09 14.26
C SER A 538 4.05 18.31 13.76
N SER A 539 5.02 18.32 14.67
CA SER A 539 6.44 18.37 14.33
C SER A 539 6.93 17.17 13.51
N ARG A 540 6.18 16.06 13.53
CA ARG A 540 6.42 14.83 12.75
C ARG A 540 5.38 14.60 11.64
N GLY A 541 4.50 15.57 11.40
CA GLY A 541 3.47 15.51 10.37
C GLY A 541 3.99 15.83 8.96
N LEU A 542 3.14 15.55 7.98
CA LEU A 542 3.30 15.89 6.58
C LEU A 542 3.29 17.41 6.38
N LEU A 543 4.22 17.89 5.54
CA LEU A 543 4.27 19.30 5.15
C LEU A 543 3.07 19.66 4.26
N ASN A 544 2.86 18.88 3.19
CA ASN A 544 1.73 19.00 2.29
C ASN A 544 0.68 17.96 2.68
N GLN A 545 -0.58 18.38 2.87
CA GLN A 545 -1.64 17.51 3.39
C GLN A 545 -2.71 17.14 2.34
N GLY A 546 -2.48 17.49 1.07
CA GLY A 546 -3.26 16.99 -0.06
C GLY A 546 -2.71 15.68 -0.61
N TRP A 547 -3.29 15.17 -1.70
CA TRP A 547 -2.88 13.88 -2.29
C TRP A 547 -1.45 13.87 -2.81
N LYS A 548 -0.95 15.03 -3.23
CA LYS A 548 0.47 15.25 -3.50
C LYS A 548 1.20 15.68 -2.23
N ASP A 549 1.40 14.72 -1.33
CA ASP A 549 1.93 14.99 0.03
C ASP A 549 3.47 15.07 0.14
N SER A 550 4.20 14.87 -0.96
CA SER A 550 5.66 15.06 -0.96
C SER A 550 6.00 16.55 -0.76
N GLY A 551 7.05 16.84 0.02
CA GLY A 551 7.38 18.22 0.41
C GLY A 551 7.75 19.14 -0.74
N ASP A 552 8.09 18.59 -1.92
CA ASP A 552 8.47 19.31 -3.13
C ASP A 552 7.33 19.47 -4.16
N ALA A 553 6.13 18.93 -3.90
CA ALA A 553 5.06 18.84 -4.89
C ALA A 553 4.38 20.17 -5.25
N ILE A 554 4.32 21.09 -4.29
CA ILE A 554 3.51 22.31 -4.40
C ILE A 554 4.45 23.51 -4.52
N ARG A 555 4.45 24.17 -5.70
CA ARG A 555 5.36 25.26 -6.06
C ARG A 555 4.72 26.27 -7.03
N ASP A 556 5.26 27.48 -7.05
CA ASP A 556 4.99 28.45 -8.12
C ASP A 556 5.75 28.12 -9.41
N ARG A 557 5.47 28.83 -10.51
CA ARG A 557 6.15 28.63 -11.81
C ARG A 557 7.67 28.90 -11.79
N ASN A 558 8.19 29.51 -10.72
CA ASN A 558 9.61 29.78 -10.52
C ASN A 558 10.29 28.75 -9.60
N GLY A 559 9.53 27.78 -9.06
CA GLY A 559 10.01 26.71 -8.19
C GLY A 559 10.00 27.05 -6.70
N HIS A 560 9.43 28.18 -6.28
CA HIS A 560 9.31 28.53 -4.85
C HIS A 560 8.17 27.77 -4.19
N GLY A 561 8.38 27.33 -2.95
CA GLY A 561 7.36 26.64 -2.15
C GLY A 561 6.37 27.59 -1.47
N PRO A 562 5.26 27.05 -0.94
CA PRO A 562 4.22 27.82 -0.23
C PRO A 562 4.71 28.47 1.06
N THR A 563 4.03 29.54 1.44
CA THR A 563 3.83 29.91 2.85
C THR A 563 2.51 29.33 3.34
N MET A 564 2.44 28.92 4.61
CA MET A 564 1.22 28.36 5.21
C MET A 564 0.24 29.46 5.64
N PRO A 565 -1.06 29.17 5.76
CA PRO A 565 -1.73 27.93 5.31
C PRO A 565 -1.90 27.87 3.78
N VAL A 566 -2.17 26.69 3.23
CA VAL A 566 -2.27 26.48 1.77
C VAL A 566 -3.65 25.97 1.35
N ALA A 567 -4.28 26.64 0.39
CA ALA A 567 -5.54 26.23 -0.23
C ALA A 567 -5.30 25.52 -1.58
N LEU A 568 -5.57 24.21 -1.66
CA LEU A 568 -5.39 23.43 -2.89
C LEU A 568 -6.61 23.53 -3.82
N ALA A 569 -6.38 23.62 -5.12
CA ALA A 569 -7.43 23.80 -6.11
C ALA A 569 -8.41 22.62 -6.19
N GLU A 570 -7.90 21.39 -6.19
CA GLU A 570 -8.72 20.18 -6.24
C GLU A 570 -9.56 20.02 -4.97
N VAL A 571 -9.05 20.45 -3.82
CA VAL A 571 -9.76 20.36 -2.54
C VAL A 571 -10.97 21.29 -2.51
N GLN A 572 -10.87 22.48 -3.09
CA GLN A 572 -12.03 23.36 -3.26
C GLN A 572 -13.08 22.68 -4.15
N GLY A 573 -12.62 21.98 -5.18
CA GLY A 573 -13.45 21.09 -5.99
C GLY A 573 -14.16 20.03 -5.16
N TYR A 574 -13.44 19.35 -4.25
CA TYR A 574 -14.04 18.33 -3.39
C TYR A 574 -15.09 18.92 -2.45
N VAL A 575 -14.83 20.09 -1.86
CA VAL A 575 -15.80 20.78 -1.00
C VAL A 575 -17.06 21.16 -1.79
N TYR A 576 -16.89 21.63 -3.04
CA TYR A 576 -18.00 21.91 -3.94
C TYR A 576 -18.87 20.67 -4.18
N ASP A 577 -18.27 19.54 -4.60
CA ASP A 577 -19.03 18.31 -4.85
C ASP A 577 -19.68 17.75 -3.57
N ALA A 578 -18.95 17.78 -2.45
CA ALA A 578 -19.46 17.40 -1.14
C ALA A 578 -20.72 18.18 -0.77
N LYS A 579 -20.70 19.52 -0.84
CA LYS A 579 -21.87 20.36 -0.52
C LYS A 579 -23.04 20.07 -1.45
N ARG A 580 -22.80 19.84 -2.75
CA ARG A 580 -23.86 19.48 -3.71
C ARG A 580 -24.51 18.13 -3.41
N ARG A 581 -23.71 17.10 -3.11
CA ARG A 581 -24.19 15.76 -2.76
C ARG A 581 -24.96 15.78 -1.44
N MET A 582 -24.44 16.49 -0.44
CA MET A 582 -25.14 16.64 0.84
C MET A 582 -26.46 17.40 0.70
N ALA A 583 -26.57 18.37 -0.21
CA ALA A 583 -27.85 19.00 -0.54
C ALA A 583 -28.85 18.01 -1.17
N GLY A 584 -28.36 17.09 -2.01
CA GLY A 584 -29.15 15.98 -2.53
C GLY A 584 -29.70 15.09 -1.41
N LEU A 585 -28.83 14.67 -0.49
CA LEU A 585 -29.25 13.86 0.67
C LEU A 585 -30.18 14.63 1.63
N ALA A 586 -29.97 15.93 1.84
CA ALA A 586 -30.88 16.78 2.61
C ALA A 586 -32.29 16.78 1.99
N THR A 587 -32.39 16.80 0.65
CA THR A 587 -33.67 16.64 -0.06
C THR A 587 -34.33 15.29 0.25
N VAL A 588 -33.56 14.20 0.22
CA VAL A 588 -34.04 12.85 0.55
C VAL A 588 -34.56 12.74 1.99
N ARG A 589 -33.97 13.52 2.90
CA ARG A 589 -34.39 13.65 4.32
C ARG A 589 -35.51 14.67 4.55
N GLY A 590 -35.91 15.43 3.53
CA GLY A 590 -36.92 16.49 3.65
C GLY A 590 -36.43 17.80 4.28
N ASP A 591 -35.12 18.00 4.43
CA ASP A 591 -34.52 19.23 4.95
C ASP A 591 -34.23 20.21 3.81
N THR A 592 -35.26 20.96 3.42
CA THR A 592 -35.16 21.95 2.33
C THR A 592 -34.29 23.15 2.70
N ALA A 593 -34.22 23.52 3.99
CA ALA A 593 -33.42 24.64 4.46
C ALA A 593 -31.92 24.33 4.32
N MET A 594 -31.49 23.13 4.75
CA MET A 594 -30.12 22.68 4.58
C MET A 594 -29.76 22.50 3.11
N ARG A 595 -30.66 21.94 2.29
CA ARG A 595 -30.48 21.86 0.84
C ARG A 595 -30.17 23.23 0.22
N ASP A 596 -31.02 24.22 0.46
CA ASP A 596 -30.89 25.54 -0.16
C ASP A 596 -29.63 26.26 0.31
N ARG A 597 -29.28 26.14 1.60
CA ARG A 597 -28.03 26.65 2.16
C ARG A 597 -26.81 26.05 1.48
N LEU A 598 -26.71 24.72 1.42
CA LEU A 598 -25.56 24.03 0.84
C LEU A 598 -25.38 24.32 -0.66
N LEU A 599 -26.48 24.42 -1.41
CA LEU A 599 -26.42 24.81 -2.82
C LEU A 599 -25.91 26.24 -3.01
N ALA A 600 -26.36 27.19 -2.18
CA ALA A 600 -25.90 28.57 -2.22
C ALA A 600 -24.42 28.70 -1.82
N GLU A 601 -23.98 27.97 -0.79
CA GLU A 601 -22.59 27.91 -0.36
C GLU A 601 -21.68 27.30 -1.44
N ALA A 602 -22.10 26.21 -2.08
CA ALA A 602 -21.36 25.59 -3.19
C ALA A 602 -21.19 26.57 -4.37
N GLU A 603 -22.25 27.30 -4.73
CA GLU A 603 -22.17 28.28 -5.82
C GLU A 603 -21.31 29.51 -5.47
N THR A 604 -21.33 29.93 -4.20
CA THR A 604 -20.45 30.98 -3.68
C THR A 604 -18.99 30.55 -3.76
N LEU A 605 -18.67 29.33 -3.31
CA LEU A 605 -17.33 28.76 -3.42
C LEU A 605 -16.87 28.67 -4.88
N ARG A 606 -17.73 28.19 -5.79
CA ARG A 606 -17.45 28.12 -7.23
C ARG A 606 -17.07 29.49 -7.79
N THR A 607 -17.84 30.52 -7.45
CA THR A 607 -17.59 31.90 -7.91
C THR A 607 -16.24 32.40 -7.40
N ARG A 608 -15.94 32.25 -6.11
CA ARG A 608 -14.65 32.63 -5.52
C ARG A 608 -13.48 31.87 -6.13
N PHE A 609 -13.64 30.56 -6.35
CA PHE A 609 -12.63 29.73 -7.00
C PHE A 609 -12.31 30.21 -8.42
N GLU A 610 -13.33 30.48 -9.23
CA GLU A 610 -13.17 30.99 -10.59
C GLU A 610 -12.43 32.34 -10.64
N GLU A 611 -12.62 33.19 -9.63
CA GLU A 611 -11.93 34.48 -9.52
C GLU A 611 -10.50 34.34 -8.99
N ALA A 612 -10.30 33.53 -7.95
CA ALA A 612 -9.05 33.48 -7.20
C ALA A 612 -8.01 32.52 -7.78
N PHE A 613 -8.42 31.39 -8.37
CA PHE A 613 -7.48 30.35 -8.83
C PHE A 613 -7.11 30.45 -10.31
N TRP A 614 -7.84 31.24 -11.11
CA TRP A 614 -7.57 31.33 -12.54
C TRP A 614 -6.37 32.22 -12.86
N VAL A 615 -5.43 31.69 -13.63
CA VAL A 615 -4.21 32.37 -14.05
C VAL A 615 -4.35 32.77 -15.52
N GLU A 616 -4.69 34.04 -15.77
CA GLU A 616 -5.13 34.53 -17.08
C GLU A 616 -4.09 34.35 -18.18
N ASP A 617 -2.81 34.61 -17.90
CA ASP A 617 -1.73 34.49 -18.89
C ASP A 617 -1.40 33.03 -19.24
N GLN A 618 -1.68 32.09 -18.33
CA GLN A 618 -1.51 30.66 -18.56
C GLN A 618 -2.77 29.96 -19.10
N ARG A 619 -3.94 30.61 -18.97
CA ARG A 619 -5.27 30.03 -19.21
C ARG A 619 -5.44 28.68 -18.50
N TYR A 620 -5.10 28.65 -17.22
CA TYR A 620 -5.13 27.44 -16.40
C TYR A 620 -5.38 27.81 -14.93
N TYR A 621 -5.80 26.83 -14.12
CA TYR A 621 -5.94 27.05 -12.68
C TYR A 621 -4.58 26.87 -11.98
N ALA A 622 -4.24 27.77 -11.05
CA ALA A 622 -3.14 27.56 -10.13
C ALA A 622 -3.36 26.27 -9.33
N MET A 623 -2.29 25.55 -8.97
CA MET A 623 -2.42 24.35 -8.13
C MET A 623 -2.91 24.70 -6.74
N ALA A 624 -2.50 25.86 -6.22
CA ALA A 624 -2.84 26.31 -4.88
C ALA A 624 -2.78 27.84 -4.73
N LEU A 625 -3.34 28.32 -3.63
CA LEU A 625 -3.03 29.63 -3.04
C LEU A 625 -2.21 29.43 -1.77
N ASP A 626 -1.18 30.26 -1.56
CA ASP A 626 -0.41 30.28 -0.32
C ASP A 626 -1.06 31.16 0.77
N GLY A 627 -0.43 31.27 1.94
CA GLY A 627 -0.94 32.06 3.06
C GLY A 627 -0.95 33.58 2.84
N GLN A 628 -0.43 34.07 1.71
CA GLN A 628 -0.60 35.45 1.26
C GLN A 628 -1.54 35.55 0.05
N LYS A 629 -2.26 34.47 -0.24
CA LYS A 629 -3.18 34.30 -1.37
C LYS A 629 -2.53 34.52 -2.73
N ARG A 630 -1.22 34.24 -2.82
CA ARG A 630 -0.49 34.26 -4.08
C ARG A 630 -0.67 32.94 -4.80
N HIS A 631 -0.68 32.97 -6.12
CA HIS A 631 -0.78 31.75 -6.93
C HIS A 631 0.48 30.90 -6.81
N LEU A 632 0.29 29.61 -6.53
CA LEU A 632 1.26 28.57 -6.83
C LEU A 632 0.89 27.98 -8.18
N ASP A 633 1.37 28.67 -9.21
CA ASP A 633 0.92 28.57 -10.59
C ASP A 633 1.84 27.75 -11.50
N ALA A 634 2.63 26.82 -10.94
CA ALA A 634 3.15 25.76 -11.76
C ALA A 634 1.98 24.91 -12.33
N ILE A 635 2.20 24.33 -13.50
CA ILE A 635 1.18 23.53 -14.19
C ILE A 635 1.27 22.11 -13.64
N GLY A 636 0.26 21.74 -12.85
CA GLY A 636 0.08 20.40 -12.32
C GLY A 636 -1.23 19.77 -12.78
N SER A 637 -1.38 18.49 -12.46
CA SER A 637 -2.58 17.70 -12.79
C SER A 637 -3.84 18.08 -11.99
N ASN A 638 -3.70 18.85 -10.90
CA ASN A 638 -4.76 19.22 -9.96
C ASN A 638 -6.01 19.78 -10.66
N ALA A 639 -5.84 20.63 -11.68
CA ALA A 639 -6.94 21.26 -12.40
C ALA A 639 -7.86 20.24 -13.11
N GLY A 640 -7.35 19.04 -13.46
CA GLY A 640 -8.18 17.99 -14.03
C GLY A 640 -9.15 17.38 -13.00
N GLN A 641 -8.81 17.41 -11.71
CA GLN A 641 -9.74 17.05 -10.65
C GLN A 641 -10.77 18.16 -10.35
N CYS A 642 -10.45 19.43 -10.66
CA CYS A 642 -11.45 20.50 -10.70
C CYS A 642 -12.49 20.31 -11.82
N LEU A 643 -12.10 19.67 -12.94
CA LEU A 643 -13.07 19.19 -13.93
C LEU A 643 -13.92 18.06 -13.34
N TRP A 644 -13.30 17.07 -12.71
CA TRP A 644 -14.04 15.93 -12.13
C TRP A 644 -15.14 16.34 -11.15
N SER A 645 -14.82 17.23 -10.20
CA SER A 645 -15.77 17.74 -9.22
C SER A 645 -16.86 18.64 -9.82
N GLY A 646 -16.62 19.20 -11.00
CA GLY A 646 -17.52 20.14 -11.69
C GLY A 646 -17.45 21.58 -11.18
N ILE A 647 -16.44 21.93 -10.37
CA ILE A 647 -16.26 23.32 -9.91
C ILE A 647 -15.81 24.25 -11.05
N ALA A 648 -15.03 23.73 -12.00
CA ALA A 648 -14.52 24.50 -13.13
C ALA A 648 -15.65 25.00 -14.04
N SER A 649 -15.57 26.24 -14.54
CA SER A 649 -16.57 26.74 -15.48
C SER A 649 -16.51 26.02 -16.85
N PRO A 650 -17.66 25.78 -17.51
CA PRO A 650 -17.68 25.20 -18.85
C PRO A 650 -16.85 25.98 -19.88
N SER A 651 -16.75 27.31 -19.73
CA SER A 651 -15.96 28.18 -20.60
C SER A 651 -14.45 27.96 -20.51
N ARG A 652 -13.95 27.45 -19.39
CA ARG A 652 -12.51 27.22 -19.14
C ARG A 652 -12.12 25.75 -19.26
N ALA A 653 -13.10 24.85 -19.26
CA ALA A 653 -12.86 23.40 -19.29
C ALA A 653 -12.01 22.95 -20.48
N ARG A 654 -12.24 23.53 -21.67
CA ARG A 654 -11.45 23.23 -22.87
C ARG A 654 -9.98 23.63 -22.72
N ASP A 655 -9.70 24.82 -22.19
CA ASP A 655 -8.33 25.28 -21.96
C ASP A 655 -7.57 24.34 -21.01
N VAL A 656 -8.25 23.89 -19.95
CA VAL A 656 -7.70 22.92 -18.99
C VAL A 656 -7.44 21.57 -19.65
N ALA A 657 -8.40 21.04 -20.40
CA ALA A 657 -8.25 19.78 -21.12
C ALA A 657 -7.12 19.82 -22.15
N ASP A 658 -7.01 20.91 -22.91
CA ASP A 658 -5.92 21.11 -23.89
C ASP A 658 -4.55 21.16 -23.21
N ARG A 659 -4.45 21.84 -22.06
CA ARG A 659 -3.20 21.89 -21.30
C ARG A 659 -2.82 20.52 -20.74
N LEU A 660 -3.77 19.77 -20.18
CA LEU A 660 -3.54 18.41 -19.67
C LEU A 660 -3.10 17.46 -20.80
N MET A 661 -3.67 17.60 -21.99
CA MET A 661 -3.33 16.78 -23.16
C MET A 661 -2.09 17.28 -23.94
N SER A 662 -1.47 18.39 -23.50
CA SER A 662 -0.24 18.90 -24.11
C SER A 662 0.95 17.96 -23.86
N PRO A 663 1.98 17.95 -24.72
CA PRO A 663 3.16 17.10 -24.54
C PRO A 663 3.86 17.27 -23.19
N ALA A 664 3.76 18.45 -22.57
CA ALA A 664 4.36 18.69 -21.27
C ALA A 664 3.68 17.92 -20.13
N MET A 665 2.36 17.68 -20.23
CA MET A 665 1.57 17.01 -19.21
C MET A 665 1.24 15.56 -19.59
N PHE A 666 0.85 15.30 -20.83
CA PHE A 666 0.51 13.96 -21.29
C PHE A 666 1.76 13.26 -21.84
N SER A 667 2.27 12.27 -21.10
CA SER A 667 3.50 11.56 -21.46
C SER A 667 3.35 10.54 -22.59
N GLY A 668 2.14 10.37 -23.13
CA GLY A 668 1.82 9.22 -23.97
C GLY A 668 1.57 7.92 -23.19
N TRP A 669 1.69 7.92 -21.86
CA TRP A 669 1.24 6.82 -20.99
C TRP A 669 0.13 7.24 -20.03
N GLY A 670 0.09 8.51 -19.64
CA GLY A 670 -0.94 9.12 -18.81
C GLY A 670 -0.59 10.56 -18.48
N ILE A 671 -1.29 11.17 -17.53
CA ILE A 671 -1.03 12.55 -17.12
C ILE A 671 0.08 12.57 -16.06
N ARG A 672 1.14 13.33 -16.33
CA ARG A 672 2.20 13.64 -15.37
C ARG A 672 1.64 14.51 -14.25
N THR A 673 2.13 14.33 -13.03
CA THR A 673 1.70 15.18 -11.90
C THR A 673 2.14 16.63 -12.03
N TYR A 674 3.16 16.89 -12.84
CA TYR A 674 3.83 18.19 -13.00
C TYR A 674 4.32 18.33 -14.45
N ALA A 675 4.18 19.53 -15.03
CA ALA A 675 4.51 19.77 -16.43
C ALA A 675 6.01 19.74 -16.70
N GLU A 676 6.39 19.09 -17.80
CA GLU A 676 7.76 19.12 -18.32
C GLU A 676 8.24 20.55 -18.60
N GLY A 677 9.51 20.81 -18.29
CA GLY A 677 10.18 22.09 -18.55
C GLY A 677 10.00 23.15 -17.46
N GLN A 678 9.19 22.87 -16.42
CA GLN A 678 9.03 23.75 -15.28
C GLN A 678 10.07 23.48 -14.17
N PRO A 679 10.47 24.49 -13.38
CA PRO A 679 11.30 24.26 -12.20
C PRO A 679 10.66 23.24 -11.25
N GLY A 680 11.43 22.22 -10.87
CA GLY A 680 10.95 21.13 -10.02
C GLY A 680 10.41 19.93 -10.79
N TYR A 681 10.20 20.03 -12.12
CA TYR A 681 9.87 18.86 -12.93
C TYR A 681 10.95 17.78 -12.84
N ASN A 682 10.51 16.56 -12.55
CA ASN A 682 11.36 15.38 -12.48
C ASN A 682 10.54 14.14 -12.92
N PRO A 683 10.84 13.51 -14.07
CA PRO A 683 10.09 12.33 -14.54
C PRO A 683 10.23 11.12 -13.60
N ILE A 684 11.26 11.09 -12.74
CA ILE A 684 11.45 10.07 -11.70
C ILE A 684 11.06 10.57 -10.30
N GLY A 685 10.43 11.73 -10.19
CA GLY A 685 9.95 12.30 -8.94
C GLY A 685 8.54 11.85 -8.58
N TYR A 686 8.29 11.60 -7.30
CA TYR A 686 7.06 10.96 -6.78
C TYR A 686 5.78 11.75 -7.05
N HIS A 687 5.81 13.07 -6.87
CA HIS A 687 4.71 13.97 -7.25
C HIS A 687 5.15 15.11 -8.19
N THR A 688 6.37 15.03 -8.70
CA THR A 688 7.00 16.10 -9.50
C THR A 688 7.19 15.73 -10.97
N GLY A 689 6.57 14.65 -11.44
CA GLY A 689 6.55 14.33 -12.88
C GLY A 689 6.12 12.91 -13.22
N SER A 690 6.00 11.99 -12.25
CA SER A 690 5.45 10.65 -12.45
C SER A 690 4.00 10.65 -12.95
N VAL A 691 3.54 9.50 -13.43
CA VAL A 691 2.15 9.26 -13.83
C VAL A 691 1.47 8.36 -12.79
N TRP A 692 0.28 8.78 -12.36
CA TRP A 692 -0.54 8.06 -11.39
C TRP A 692 -1.85 7.58 -12.06
N PRO A 693 -2.14 6.26 -12.06
CA PRO A 693 -3.37 5.75 -12.66
C PRO A 693 -4.63 6.32 -12.03
N HIS A 694 -4.65 6.52 -10.71
CA HIS A 694 -5.83 7.07 -10.02
C HIS A 694 -6.13 8.51 -10.45
N ASP A 695 -5.11 9.38 -10.48
CA ASP A 695 -5.25 10.78 -10.89
C ASP A 695 -5.71 10.86 -12.34
N THR A 696 -5.08 10.09 -13.23
CA THR A 696 -5.48 10.01 -14.65
C THR A 696 -6.94 9.54 -14.81
N SER A 697 -7.42 8.62 -13.95
CA SER A 697 -8.82 8.18 -13.99
C SER A 697 -9.82 9.24 -13.56
N LEU A 698 -9.50 10.05 -12.54
CA LEU A 698 -10.33 11.19 -12.14
C LEU A 698 -10.33 12.27 -13.24
N ILE A 699 -9.18 12.53 -13.85
CA ILE A 699 -9.06 13.48 -14.97
C ILE A 699 -9.90 13.04 -16.17
N ALA A 700 -9.86 11.75 -16.53
CA ALA A 700 -10.69 11.21 -17.61
C ALA A 700 -12.19 11.34 -17.30
N ALA A 701 -12.60 11.04 -16.06
CA ALA A 701 -13.97 11.25 -15.60
C ALA A 701 -14.38 12.75 -15.63
N GLY A 702 -13.44 13.65 -15.33
CA GLY A 702 -13.60 15.09 -15.48
C GLY A 702 -13.78 15.50 -16.95
N MET A 703 -12.93 15.03 -17.85
CA MET A 703 -13.07 15.28 -19.29
C MET A 703 -14.44 14.80 -19.82
N LYS A 704 -14.85 13.59 -19.41
CA LYS A 704 -16.18 13.04 -19.72
C LYS A 704 -17.32 13.95 -19.26
N ARG A 705 -17.23 14.51 -18.06
CA ARG A 705 -18.26 15.44 -17.52
C ARG A 705 -18.49 16.65 -18.43
N TYR A 706 -17.47 17.15 -19.12
CA TYR A 706 -17.56 18.31 -20.02
C TYR A 706 -17.72 17.93 -21.51
N GLY A 707 -17.94 16.64 -21.82
CA GLY A 707 -18.16 16.17 -23.20
C GLY A 707 -16.88 15.95 -24.01
N PHE A 708 -15.71 15.86 -23.36
CA PHE A 708 -14.42 15.58 -23.98
C PHE A 708 -14.17 14.06 -24.03
N ASP A 709 -15.08 13.34 -24.71
CA ASP A 709 -15.08 11.88 -24.78
C ASP A 709 -13.82 11.31 -25.45
N GLU A 710 -13.31 11.98 -26.47
CA GLU A 710 -12.14 11.55 -27.23
C GLU A 710 -10.88 11.60 -26.36
N GLU A 711 -10.67 12.70 -25.65
CA GLU A 711 -9.54 12.87 -24.73
C GLU A 711 -9.63 11.89 -23.55
N SER A 712 -10.83 11.74 -22.97
CA SER A 712 -11.09 10.75 -21.92
C SER A 712 -10.71 9.34 -22.39
N ASN A 713 -11.20 8.91 -23.56
CA ASN A 713 -10.93 7.57 -24.09
C ASN A 713 -9.47 7.37 -24.50
N ARG A 714 -8.78 8.44 -24.92
CA ARG A 714 -7.34 8.39 -25.18
C ARG A 714 -6.54 8.14 -23.90
N LEU A 715 -6.88 8.80 -22.80
CA LEU A 715 -6.26 8.55 -21.49
C LEU A 715 -6.50 7.11 -21.02
N VAL A 716 -7.74 6.64 -21.10
CA VAL A 716 -8.11 5.24 -20.77
C VAL A 716 -7.25 4.25 -21.56
N GLY A 717 -7.18 4.43 -22.88
CA GLY A 717 -6.43 3.53 -23.76
C GLY A 717 -4.93 3.50 -23.46
N HIS A 718 -4.32 4.65 -23.14
CA HIS A 718 -2.89 4.73 -22.89
C HIS A 718 -2.48 4.19 -21.52
N VAL A 719 -3.27 4.43 -20.47
CA VAL A 719 -3.03 3.80 -19.15
C VAL A 719 -3.25 2.29 -19.23
N PHE A 720 -4.25 1.84 -19.98
CA PHE A 720 -4.46 0.42 -20.24
C PHE A 720 -3.29 -0.20 -21.02
N GLN A 721 -2.74 0.47 -22.04
CA GLN A 721 -1.53 0.01 -22.72
C GLN A 721 -0.34 -0.07 -21.75
N ALA A 722 -0.20 0.89 -20.82
CA ALA A 722 0.84 0.83 -19.80
C ALA A 722 0.71 -0.42 -18.92
N ALA A 723 -0.52 -0.80 -18.52
CA ALA A 723 -0.78 -2.00 -17.74
C ALA A 723 -0.18 -3.27 -18.36
N GLN A 724 -0.19 -3.39 -19.70
CA GLN A 724 0.32 -4.55 -20.44
C GLN A 724 1.84 -4.77 -20.28
N HIS A 725 2.57 -3.76 -19.81
CA HIS A 725 4.01 -3.82 -19.60
C HIS A 725 4.41 -4.10 -18.14
N PHE A 726 3.45 -4.09 -17.23
CA PHE A 726 3.65 -4.46 -15.84
C PHE A 726 3.27 -5.92 -15.60
N ASP A 727 3.90 -6.53 -14.60
CA ASP A 727 3.67 -7.93 -14.28
C ASP A 727 2.17 -8.19 -14.02
N GLN A 728 1.66 -9.28 -14.59
CA GLN A 728 0.25 -9.69 -14.50
C GLN A 728 -0.78 -8.63 -14.91
N TYR A 729 -0.43 -7.68 -15.79
CA TYR A 729 -1.33 -6.59 -16.19
C TYR A 729 -1.75 -5.68 -15.02
N ARG A 730 -0.92 -5.63 -13.97
CA ARG A 730 -1.22 -4.87 -12.75
C ARG A 730 -0.73 -3.43 -12.89
N LEU A 731 -1.63 -2.48 -12.76
CA LEU A 731 -1.25 -1.07 -12.62
C LEU A 731 -0.56 -0.86 -11.26
N PRO A 732 0.68 -0.32 -11.24
CA PRO A 732 1.35 0.05 -9.99
C PRO A 732 0.74 1.33 -9.42
N GLU A 733 1.09 1.65 -8.17
CA GLU A 733 0.78 2.92 -7.53
C GLU A 733 1.05 4.14 -8.43
N LEU A 734 2.26 4.17 -9.01
CA LEU A 734 2.74 5.15 -9.97
C LEU A 734 3.84 4.54 -10.85
N PHE A 735 4.16 5.21 -11.95
CA PHE A 735 5.33 4.91 -12.77
C PHE A 735 5.98 6.22 -13.27
N CYS A 736 7.24 6.17 -13.70
CA CYS A 736 7.98 7.36 -14.09
C CYS A 736 7.34 8.01 -15.33
N GLY A 737 7.33 9.35 -15.36
CA GLY A 737 6.69 10.14 -16.40
C GLY A 737 7.61 10.47 -17.57
N PHE A 738 8.47 9.54 -17.99
CA PHE A 738 9.19 9.71 -19.25
C PHE A 738 8.22 9.78 -20.42
N ASP A 739 8.58 10.57 -21.43
CA ASP A 739 7.82 10.58 -22.67
C ASP A 739 7.86 9.20 -23.34
N ARG A 740 6.74 8.79 -23.93
CA ARG A 740 6.62 7.52 -24.63
C ARG A 740 7.55 7.43 -25.85
N ASP A 741 7.89 8.56 -26.47
CA ASP A 741 8.83 8.59 -27.59
C ASP A 741 10.29 8.42 -27.11
N GLU A 742 10.59 8.80 -25.86
CA GLU A 742 11.90 8.59 -25.23
C GLU A 742 12.04 7.18 -24.65
N SER A 743 10.98 6.68 -24.00
CA SER A 743 10.89 5.33 -23.46
C SER A 743 9.65 4.62 -23.98
N VAL A 744 9.87 3.74 -24.97
CA VAL A 744 8.83 2.94 -25.63
C VAL A 744 8.11 1.97 -24.69
N LEU A 745 8.60 1.79 -23.45
CA LEU A 745 7.95 1.07 -22.37
C LEU A 745 7.75 2.03 -21.18
N PRO A 746 6.65 1.91 -20.41
CA PRO A 746 6.52 2.65 -19.16
C PRO A 746 7.62 2.21 -18.19
N VAL A 747 8.30 3.17 -17.58
CA VAL A 747 9.42 2.90 -16.67
C VAL A 747 8.90 2.72 -15.24
N PRO A 748 9.12 1.56 -14.59
CA PRO A 748 8.65 1.33 -13.23
C PRO A 748 9.27 2.31 -12.22
N TYR A 749 8.47 2.77 -11.27
CA TYR A 749 8.98 3.52 -10.13
C TYR A 749 9.53 2.54 -9.07
N PRO A 750 10.77 2.71 -8.55
CA PRO A 750 11.49 1.66 -7.83
C PRO A 750 10.78 1.06 -6.60
N VAL A 751 10.04 1.88 -5.86
CA VAL A 751 9.40 1.50 -4.59
C VAL A 751 7.87 1.57 -4.64
N ALA A 752 7.27 1.69 -5.82
CA ALA A 752 5.82 1.80 -5.98
C ALA A 752 5.09 0.56 -5.45
N CYS A 753 4.04 0.76 -4.66
CA CYS A 753 3.20 -0.35 -4.21
C CYS A 753 2.58 -1.06 -5.41
N SER A 754 2.60 -2.40 -5.37
CA SER A 754 2.07 -3.25 -6.44
C SER A 754 1.67 -4.61 -5.84
N PRO A 755 0.43 -4.75 -5.35
CA PRO A 755 -0.73 -3.91 -5.68
C PRO A 755 -0.94 -2.67 -4.82
N GLN A 756 -1.70 -1.73 -5.39
CA GLN A 756 -2.20 -0.53 -4.73
C GLN A 756 -3.71 -0.36 -5.07
N ALA A 757 -4.51 0.04 -4.08
CA ALA A 757 -5.97 0.13 -4.14
C ALA A 757 -6.54 1.16 -5.13
N TRP A 758 -6.13 2.43 -5.10
CA TRP A 758 -6.58 3.45 -6.06
C TRP A 758 -6.09 3.20 -7.51
N ALA A 759 -5.02 2.42 -7.68
CA ALA A 759 -4.52 2.03 -9.00
C ALA A 759 -5.35 0.88 -9.56
N ALA A 760 -5.69 -0.10 -8.72
CA ALA A 760 -6.66 -1.13 -9.06
C ALA A 760 -8.07 -0.55 -9.28
N GLY A 761 -8.48 0.42 -8.46
CA GLY A 761 -9.74 1.16 -8.59
C GLY A 761 -9.86 1.89 -9.93
N ALA A 762 -8.78 2.52 -10.40
CA ALA A 762 -8.76 3.30 -11.64
C ALA A 762 -9.33 2.55 -12.86
N SER A 763 -9.03 1.26 -13.00
CA SER A 763 -9.55 0.40 -14.08
C SER A 763 -11.08 0.37 -14.13
N PHE A 764 -11.74 0.39 -12.96
CA PHE A 764 -13.19 0.39 -12.84
C PHE A 764 -13.79 1.77 -13.11
N LEU A 765 -13.16 2.84 -12.63
CA LEU A 765 -13.62 4.19 -12.94
C LEU A 765 -13.51 4.51 -14.42
N PHE A 766 -12.45 4.05 -15.10
CA PHE A 766 -12.34 4.15 -16.56
C PHE A 766 -13.51 3.45 -17.27
N LEU A 767 -13.86 2.24 -16.83
CA LEU A 767 -15.00 1.51 -17.37
C LEU A 767 -16.31 2.25 -17.11
N GLU A 768 -16.58 2.67 -15.88
CA GLU A 768 -17.75 3.45 -15.51
C GLU A 768 -17.88 4.73 -16.37
N THR A 769 -16.76 5.41 -16.59
CA THR A 769 -16.65 6.64 -17.39
C THR A 769 -16.99 6.40 -18.87
N MET A 770 -16.45 5.33 -19.47
CA MET A 770 -16.78 4.95 -20.86
C MET A 770 -18.27 4.62 -21.03
N LEU A 771 -18.84 3.93 -20.03
CA LEU A 771 -20.23 3.49 -20.07
C LEU A 771 -21.24 4.59 -19.67
N GLY A 772 -20.76 5.65 -19.01
CA GLY A 772 -21.59 6.79 -18.60
C GLY A 772 -22.59 6.44 -17.51
N LEU A 773 -22.26 5.53 -16.58
CA LEU A 773 -23.22 5.06 -15.57
C LEU A 773 -23.53 6.17 -14.54
N ARG A 774 -24.81 6.44 -14.29
CA ARG A 774 -25.29 7.38 -13.27
C ARG A 774 -26.47 6.78 -12.50
N PRO A 775 -26.25 6.27 -11.29
CA PRO A 775 -27.31 5.65 -10.52
C PRO A 775 -28.16 6.69 -9.78
N HIS A 776 -29.44 6.38 -9.63
CA HIS A 776 -30.39 7.09 -8.79
C HIS A 776 -31.25 6.04 -8.06
N ALA A 777 -30.61 5.27 -7.18
CA ALA A 777 -31.24 4.13 -6.51
C ALA A 777 -32.50 4.52 -5.72
N SER A 778 -32.53 5.70 -5.11
CA SER A 778 -33.69 6.19 -4.36
C SER A 778 -34.95 6.40 -5.23
N SER A 779 -34.79 6.59 -6.54
CA SER A 779 -35.90 6.71 -7.50
C SER A 779 -36.00 5.50 -8.43
N GLY A 780 -35.20 4.45 -8.19
CA GLY A 780 -35.16 3.27 -9.05
C GLY A 780 -34.76 3.60 -10.48
N GLU A 781 -33.74 4.45 -10.70
CA GLU A 781 -33.26 4.79 -12.04
C GLU A 781 -31.75 4.55 -12.20
N LEU A 782 -31.35 4.11 -13.40
CA LEU A 782 -29.97 4.14 -13.89
C LEU A 782 -29.95 4.95 -15.20
N GLU A 783 -29.30 6.10 -15.19
CA GLU A 783 -29.03 6.90 -16.39
C GLU A 783 -27.71 6.44 -17.03
N LEU A 784 -27.72 6.25 -18.36
CA LEU A 784 -26.55 6.04 -19.20
C LEU A 784 -26.28 7.34 -19.97
N HIS A 785 -25.34 8.12 -19.45
CA HIS A 785 -25.02 9.47 -19.93
C HIS A 785 -23.88 9.43 -20.97
N HIS A 786 -24.24 9.67 -22.22
CA HIS A 786 -23.36 9.69 -23.38
C HIS A 786 -22.43 8.47 -23.43
N PRO A 787 -22.92 7.22 -23.37
CA PRO A 787 -22.04 6.04 -23.43
C PRO A 787 -21.15 6.12 -24.68
N ASN A 788 -19.83 5.97 -24.50
CA ASN A 788 -18.84 6.16 -25.57
C ASN A 788 -17.68 5.17 -25.39
N LEU A 789 -17.75 4.03 -26.07
CA LEU A 789 -16.66 3.07 -26.12
C LEU A 789 -15.58 3.53 -27.11
N PRO A 790 -14.29 3.32 -26.80
CA PRO A 790 -13.19 3.55 -27.74
C PRO A 790 -13.23 2.57 -28.91
N ASP A 791 -12.45 2.84 -29.97
CA ASP A 791 -12.39 2.02 -31.18
C ASP A 791 -11.82 0.61 -30.97
N TRP A 792 -11.00 0.42 -29.94
CA TRP A 792 -10.41 -0.86 -29.57
C TRP A 792 -11.30 -1.73 -28.67
N ILE A 793 -12.48 -1.24 -28.22
CA ILE A 793 -13.51 -2.07 -27.55
C ILE A 793 -14.79 -2.05 -28.39
N GLY A 794 -15.15 -3.20 -28.96
CA GLY A 794 -16.39 -3.34 -29.72
C GLY A 794 -17.59 -3.64 -28.82
N LYS A 795 -17.36 -4.33 -27.70
CA LYS A 795 -18.43 -4.86 -26.84
C LYS A 795 -18.05 -4.87 -25.37
N VAL A 796 -18.99 -4.46 -24.52
CA VAL A 796 -18.92 -4.63 -23.05
C VAL A 796 -20.22 -5.25 -22.57
N THR A 797 -20.15 -6.25 -21.72
CA THR A 797 -21.31 -6.86 -21.05
C THR A 797 -21.11 -6.76 -19.54
N LEU A 798 -22.10 -6.18 -18.86
CA LEU A 798 -22.22 -6.15 -17.42
C LEU A 798 -23.32 -7.13 -17.02
N ASN A 799 -23.04 -8.04 -16.10
CA ASN A 799 -24.07 -8.90 -15.51
C ASN A 799 -24.14 -8.64 -14.00
N ASN A 800 -25.36 -8.55 -13.50
CA ASN A 800 -25.66 -8.30 -12.09
C ASN A 800 -25.09 -6.96 -11.60
N LEU A 801 -25.26 -5.89 -12.39
CA LEU A 801 -25.04 -4.52 -11.92
C LEU A 801 -26.17 -4.16 -10.93
N ARG A 802 -25.82 -3.75 -9.71
CA ARG A 802 -26.79 -3.53 -8.63
C ARG A 802 -27.06 -2.05 -8.44
N ILE A 803 -28.33 -1.69 -8.35
CA ILE A 803 -28.82 -0.33 -8.07
C ILE A 803 -29.93 -0.47 -7.03
N GLY A 804 -29.63 -0.10 -5.78
CA GLY A 804 -30.43 -0.45 -4.62
C GLY A 804 -30.74 -1.95 -4.55
N ASP A 805 -32.02 -2.29 -4.37
CA ASP A 805 -32.49 -3.68 -4.34
C ASP A 805 -32.64 -4.31 -5.75
N ALA A 806 -32.51 -3.53 -6.82
CA ALA A 806 -32.63 -3.99 -8.19
C ALA A 806 -31.27 -4.47 -8.76
N SER A 807 -31.35 -5.28 -9.81
CA SER A 807 -30.19 -5.66 -10.62
C SER A 807 -30.50 -5.64 -12.12
N VAL A 808 -29.50 -5.30 -12.93
CA VAL A 808 -29.60 -5.23 -14.39
C VAL A 808 -28.40 -5.88 -15.06
N ASP A 809 -28.65 -6.53 -16.19
CA ASP A 809 -27.62 -6.99 -17.13
C ASP A 809 -27.67 -6.08 -18.36
N LEU A 810 -26.53 -5.51 -18.74
CA LEU A 810 -26.42 -4.53 -19.82
C LEU A 810 -25.42 -5.00 -20.87
N LEU A 811 -25.76 -4.77 -22.13
CA LEU A 811 -24.86 -4.94 -23.27
C LEU A 811 -24.61 -3.59 -23.92
N PHE A 812 -23.34 -3.16 -23.95
CA PHE A 812 -22.89 -2.03 -24.74
C PHE A 812 -22.21 -2.55 -26.00
N HIS A 813 -22.55 -1.95 -27.14
CA HIS A 813 -21.99 -2.31 -28.43
C HIS A 813 -21.62 -1.06 -29.22
N ARG A 814 -20.40 -1.03 -29.75
CA ARG A 814 -19.93 0.01 -30.64
C ARG A 814 -20.19 -0.39 -32.08
N TRP A 815 -20.94 0.42 -32.82
CA TRP A 815 -21.21 0.22 -34.24
C TRP A 815 -21.10 1.54 -34.99
N ARG A 816 -20.28 1.55 -36.07
CA ARG A 816 -20.07 2.72 -36.94
C ARG A 816 -19.73 4.02 -36.18
N GLY A 817 -18.96 3.91 -35.10
CA GLY A 817 -18.50 5.05 -34.31
C GLY A 817 -19.42 5.46 -33.16
N THR A 818 -20.60 4.85 -33.04
CA THR A 818 -21.57 5.14 -31.97
C THR A 818 -21.68 3.96 -31.01
N THR A 819 -21.88 4.23 -29.72
CA THR A 819 -22.14 3.21 -28.71
C THR A 819 -23.63 3.17 -28.39
N SER A 820 -24.23 2.00 -28.52
CA SER A 820 -25.60 1.70 -28.06
C SER A 820 -25.57 0.83 -26.81
N ALA A 821 -26.60 0.91 -25.98
CA ALA A 821 -26.81 0.04 -24.83
C ALA A 821 -28.14 -0.72 -24.94
N GLU A 822 -28.14 -1.98 -24.53
CA GLU A 822 -29.29 -2.88 -24.49
C GLU A 822 -29.45 -3.46 -23.08
N VAL A 823 -30.69 -3.53 -22.59
CA VAL A 823 -31.03 -4.20 -21.33
C VAL A 823 -31.31 -5.67 -21.62
N LEU A 824 -30.41 -6.56 -21.18
CA LEU A 824 -30.55 -8.00 -21.39
C LEU A 824 -31.46 -8.66 -20.35
N ARG A 825 -31.35 -8.21 -19.10
CA ARG A 825 -32.15 -8.69 -17.96
C ARG A 825 -32.33 -7.56 -16.97
N LYS A 826 -33.50 -7.54 -16.31
CA LYS A 826 -33.79 -6.61 -15.23
C LYS A 826 -34.59 -7.33 -14.15
N VAL A 827 -34.19 -7.17 -12.89
CA VAL A 827 -34.88 -7.71 -11.71
C VAL A 827 -35.06 -6.59 -10.70
N GLY A 828 -36.28 -6.46 -10.17
CA GLY A 828 -36.67 -5.33 -9.32
C GLY A 828 -37.24 -4.16 -10.13
N ASP A 829 -37.68 -3.13 -9.42
CA ASP A 829 -38.20 -1.90 -10.01
C ASP A 829 -37.05 -0.96 -10.35
N LEU A 830 -36.69 -0.90 -11.64
CA LEU A 830 -35.59 -0.09 -12.15
C LEU A 830 -35.97 0.47 -13.53
N SER A 831 -35.76 1.75 -13.75
CA SER A 831 -35.78 2.41 -15.06
C SER A 831 -34.36 2.55 -15.58
N VAL A 832 -34.14 2.25 -16.87
CA VAL A 832 -32.83 2.50 -17.52
C VAL A 832 -33.06 3.54 -18.61
N THR A 833 -32.44 4.69 -18.48
CA THR A 833 -32.57 5.81 -19.42
C THR A 833 -31.25 6.05 -20.13
N ILE A 834 -31.29 6.37 -21.43
CA ILE A 834 -30.10 6.71 -22.21
C ILE A 834 -30.21 8.18 -22.60
N ARG A 835 -29.21 8.99 -22.23
CA ARG A 835 -29.07 10.39 -22.67
C ARG A 835 -27.85 10.47 -23.59
N LEU A 836 -28.07 10.92 -24.83
CA LEU A 836 -27.08 10.93 -25.91
C LEU A 836 -26.45 12.28 -26.14
#